data_AF-A0A023B5R2-F1
#
_entry.id   AF-A0A023B5R2-F1
#
_cell.length_a   1.000
_cell.length_b   1.000
_cell.length_c   1.000
_cell.angle_alpha   90.00
_cell.angle_beta   90.00
_cell.angle_gamma   90.00
#
_symmetry.space_group_name_H-M   'P 1'
#
loop_
_entity.id
_entity.type
_entity.pdbx_description
1 polymer ?
#
loop_
_entity_poly.entity_id
_entity_poly.type
_entity_poly.pdbx_seq_one_letter_code
_entity_poly.pdbx_strand_id
1 'polypeptide(L)'
;MEWILSPQNGGSVVDAGTIGLPPASGTGMDLANAGGQAVKRCATESSCDASRPKRMCLESAISFLDQTSEMSDDAVAKIDWIVAETLDEWHEGDDVIAEIDRIIEDMLAGHPGARFESSTVGNSTALQRYSVGLDMGDSVGANVNKGIQMIFPEEEGLFVDARCLVWAYDILSHGWWHLVPFQVKKPVSVFGLARKAVEWEEARKANPALRANAILGIWCYRIPHNIVPSWNAVMLSDWLRERRSVNDVGFGSQAQDKKHRGWFIPLSQVNAALLDLLTSWPVDPNCSYWITENIQRWWNRYRKQINNNSQRVPTVTLLQFEKLVLKMLGDLQLPLERVPKELRRAQRRQRIRERATGLEMRNPRDASFIQVIMSDLPPQHLVNISGDKFQIVTDGETDLRIPPRYLVWAYDILNHDWCGVVLEAILSPGLSVFQLAQKAWEWESNGGSLYTLSSSCYTCGEDGRKHPATESCERCEEPWNPEEFWEWLRSRHFENIYDQNNYDQNNYDRVEESRKVAIRFSSQSVGKLHRDGLSKIIDEIGFDIPAGREDSRFQMCDVSVEKFMPTFGFTSLSGRFASWWMAPCSTVFKKSSDGFCRWEHERLMVPRVSSTKLVAPITVCPMVCDTTEVQSRCEVVNGSSEINTCVGINESIPAFDITFPQEKEFRIAARYLVWAFDILHRGWWHLVPFEVTKPISVFGLARMAVEWDIRTKDNPTLKTNGTLEAGCYRAFAYDHDWDVLRFSDWVKWTRNPDDVATGDLSRDKNRQRAVYIPSNIVKTELYDLMDRWPVTELESTRFADTLSRWRGRYDYRMKGGVRDSSPRSACISFRQFEALVVRTLGDLRVPLTKVSREFRKSQRRQRISERLVALKGSLTGTDPGYASFITNDSPPPHLLDISGNKFRVVTDAEAELRVEPRYLVWAYDTLRHGRRGAIPEPLLSLGLSVFGLAQKASEWEADNERIYILSGSCYNCGERCKLHSQKESCERCEGPWNPEEFWEWLRSRHFEHLCDQLQNADQMGDFTQSTHSSYKVGGVYDVIEDIGFDLPPANDEPKIKLNDRDFNRFTTQKHPLSFETKKIHRSLASRFRQWLRLSKAGEFSHEGIDRWQLERLVVHKLRSLH
;
A
#
# COMPACT_ATOMS: atom_id res chain seq x y z
N MET A 1 49.84 -15.95 35.32
CA MET A 1 50.30 -16.61 36.56
C MET A 1 49.38 -16.22 37.69
N GLU A 2 49.12 -17.18 38.57
CA GLU A 2 48.11 -17.23 39.63
C GLU A 2 48.20 -16.12 40.69
N TRP A 3 47.03 -15.55 41.01
CA TRP A 3 46.35 -15.45 42.31
C TRP A 3 47.13 -15.13 43.62
N ILE A 4 46.47 -14.28 44.44
CA ILE A 4 46.25 -14.33 45.92
C ILE A 4 46.88 -13.26 46.85
N LEU A 5 45.95 -12.57 47.56
CA LEU A 5 45.93 -11.96 48.93
C LEU A 5 46.63 -10.62 49.26
N SER A 6 45.79 -9.61 49.61
CA SER A 6 45.62 -8.85 50.90
C SER A 6 46.84 -8.57 51.83
N PRO A 7 46.75 -7.72 52.89
CA PRO A 7 45.92 -6.51 53.19
C PRO A 7 46.73 -5.36 53.90
N GLN A 8 46.02 -4.33 54.41
CA GLN A 8 46.30 -3.50 55.62
C GLN A 8 46.71 -2.01 55.50
N ASN A 9 45.83 -1.19 56.09
CA ASN A 9 46.04 -0.18 57.16
C ASN A 9 46.61 1.24 56.91
N GLY A 10 45.89 2.19 57.53
CA GLY A 10 46.37 3.45 58.12
C GLY A 10 46.18 4.66 57.23
N GLY A 11 45.22 5.56 57.45
CA GLY A 11 45.06 6.46 58.60
C GLY A 11 45.24 7.90 58.07
N SER A 12 44.72 9.01 58.59
CA SER A 12 43.77 9.39 59.65
C SER A 12 43.45 10.90 59.42
N VAL A 13 42.58 11.49 60.26
CA VAL A 13 42.50 12.94 60.65
C VAL A 13 41.74 13.87 59.67
N VAL A 14 40.75 14.72 60.03
CA VAL A 14 40.14 15.15 61.31
C VAL A 14 38.77 15.84 61.05
N ASP A 15 37.84 15.67 62.01
CA ASP A 15 36.74 16.51 62.57
C ASP A 15 36.37 17.88 61.93
N ALA A 16 35.18 18.49 62.12
CA ALA A 16 33.98 18.24 62.92
C ALA A 16 32.85 19.17 62.41
N GLY A 17 31.59 18.87 62.75
CA GLY A 17 30.49 19.83 62.58
C GLY A 17 29.09 19.26 62.80
N THR A 18 28.81 18.78 64.01
CA THR A 18 27.51 18.25 64.46
C THR A 18 26.51 19.37 64.81
N ILE A 19 25.31 19.33 64.23
CA ILE A 19 24.02 19.81 64.78
C ILE A 19 22.99 18.85 64.14
N GLY A 20 22.10 18.11 64.80
CA GLY A 20 21.40 18.22 66.07
C GLY A 20 19.98 17.73 65.77
N LEU A 21 19.60 16.54 66.27
CA LEU A 21 18.28 15.90 66.10
C LEU A 21 17.15 16.76 66.71
N PRO A 22 15.88 16.46 66.39
CA PRO A 22 15.11 15.72 67.41
C PRO A 22 14.20 14.58 66.84
N PRO A 23 13.75 13.65 67.71
CA PRO A 23 12.99 12.44 67.36
C PRO A 23 11.49 12.53 67.75
N ALA A 24 10.65 11.68 67.13
CA ALA A 24 9.34 11.20 67.62
C ALA A 24 8.76 10.22 66.57
N SER A 25 8.69 8.90 66.79
CA SER A 25 7.71 8.12 67.57
C SER A 25 6.29 8.08 66.95
N GLY A 26 5.78 6.86 66.69
CA GLY A 26 4.35 6.57 66.79
C GLY A 26 3.78 5.59 65.77
N THR A 27 3.49 4.36 66.23
CA THR A 27 2.29 3.52 65.95
C THR A 27 2.03 3.11 64.49
N GLY A 28 1.96 1.83 64.10
CA GLY A 28 1.45 0.66 64.80
C GLY A 28 0.10 0.26 64.19
N MET A 29 0.04 -0.82 63.40
CA MET A 29 -1.12 -1.70 63.31
C MET A 29 -0.76 -3.01 62.59
N ASP A 30 -0.67 -4.06 63.39
CA ASP A 30 -0.77 -5.46 62.97
C ASP A 30 -2.16 -5.77 62.42
N LEU A 31 -2.23 -6.69 61.46
CA LEU A 31 -3.28 -7.71 61.43
C LEU A 31 -2.75 -8.99 60.80
N ALA A 32 -2.94 -10.08 61.54
CA ALA A 32 -2.38 -11.38 61.32
C ALA A 32 -3.30 -12.32 60.51
N ASN A 33 -2.66 -13.37 60.00
CA ASN A 33 -2.99 -14.79 60.17
C ASN A 33 -3.64 -15.63 59.06
N ALA A 34 -3.16 -16.89 59.14
CA ALA A 34 -3.61 -18.17 58.59
C ALA A 34 -3.27 -18.45 57.12
N GLY A 35 -2.56 -19.51 56.73
CA GLY A 35 -2.17 -20.75 57.41
C GLY A 35 -2.55 -21.95 56.53
N GLY A 36 -1.63 -22.88 56.28
CA GLY A 36 -1.97 -24.15 55.62
C GLY A 36 -0.82 -24.83 54.88
N GLN A 37 -0.06 -25.65 55.61
CA GLN A 37 0.88 -26.65 55.09
C GLN A 37 0.15 -27.77 54.32
N ALA A 38 0.81 -28.36 53.31
CA ALA A 38 0.86 -29.82 53.16
C ALA A 38 2.10 -30.26 52.34
N VAL A 39 2.90 -31.08 53.00
CA VAL A 39 4.10 -31.78 52.51
C VAL A 39 3.68 -33.13 51.90
N LYS A 40 4.37 -33.59 50.85
CA LYS A 40 4.75 -35.02 50.73
C LYS A 40 5.92 -35.22 49.76
N ARG A 41 7.06 -35.63 50.34
CA ARG A 41 8.20 -36.32 49.69
C ARG A 41 7.83 -37.81 49.49
N CYS A 42 8.38 -38.46 48.46
CA CYS A 42 9.48 -39.43 48.60
C CYS A 42 9.86 -40.09 47.27
N ALA A 43 11.16 -40.35 47.14
CA ALA A 43 11.86 -41.20 46.16
C ALA A 43 11.45 -42.70 46.33
N THR A 44 11.86 -43.71 45.54
CA THR A 44 13.21 -44.08 45.09
C THR A 44 13.10 -45.31 44.15
N GLU A 45 14.04 -45.42 43.19
CA GLU A 45 14.69 -46.60 42.56
C GLU A 45 14.03 -47.99 42.45
N SER A 46 14.16 -48.60 41.25
CA SER A 46 14.53 -50.02 41.09
C SER A 46 14.91 -50.35 39.63
N SER A 47 15.96 -51.16 39.50
CA SER A 47 16.70 -51.62 38.32
C SER A 47 16.19 -52.95 37.75
N CYS A 48 16.43 -53.21 36.45
CA CYS A 48 17.06 -54.44 35.86
C CYS A 48 16.52 -54.82 34.46
N ASP A 49 17.45 -54.86 33.51
CA ASP A 49 17.66 -55.77 32.36
C ASP A 49 16.47 -56.39 31.59
N ALA A 50 16.43 -56.09 30.27
CA ALA A 50 16.08 -57.08 29.25
C ALA A 50 16.74 -56.75 27.88
N SER A 51 17.20 -57.82 27.25
CA SER A 51 17.91 -58.01 25.98
C SER A 51 17.50 -57.16 24.77
N ARG A 52 18.51 -56.67 24.04
CA ARG A 52 18.41 -56.16 22.66
C ARG A 52 18.13 -57.29 21.65
N PRO A 53 17.21 -57.13 20.69
CA PRO A 53 17.23 -57.90 19.45
C PRO A 53 18.22 -57.27 18.46
N LYS A 54 18.98 -58.13 17.78
CA LYS A 54 19.88 -57.78 16.67
C LYS A 54 19.07 -57.16 15.53
N ARG A 55 19.34 -55.89 15.19
CA ARG A 55 18.91 -55.32 13.91
C ARG A 55 19.70 -55.98 12.78
N MET A 56 18.99 -56.53 11.80
CA MET A 56 19.55 -56.90 10.50
C MET A 56 20.00 -55.61 9.80
N CYS A 57 21.21 -55.60 9.23
CA CYS A 57 21.69 -54.45 8.46
C CYS A 57 20.93 -54.39 7.12
N LEU A 58 20.52 -53.18 6.72
CA LEU A 58 19.80 -52.89 5.47
C LEU A 58 20.54 -53.45 4.24
N GLU A 59 21.86 -53.54 4.31
CA GLU A 59 22.72 -54.12 3.26
C GLU A 59 22.48 -55.61 3.05
N SER A 60 22.10 -56.36 4.09
CA SER A 60 21.74 -57.78 3.97
C SER A 60 20.35 -58.00 3.37
N ALA A 61 19.42 -57.07 3.58
CA ALA A 61 18.09 -57.11 2.96
C ALA A 61 18.16 -56.75 1.46
N ILE A 62 19.00 -55.79 1.09
CA ILE A 62 19.26 -55.41 -0.32
C ILE A 62 19.98 -56.55 -1.05
N SER A 63 20.96 -57.19 -0.40
CA SER A 63 21.67 -58.37 -0.92
C SER A 63 20.75 -59.58 -1.13
N PHE A 64 19.71 -59.75 -0.31
CA PHE A 64 18.70 -60.80 -0.46
C PHE A 64 17.74 -60.50 -1.62
N LEU A 65 17.39 -59.23 -1.85
CA LEU A 65 16.48 -58.81 -2.93
C LEU A 65 17.14 -58.85 -4.32
N ASP A 66 18.43 -58.56 -4.44
CA ASP A 66 19.15 -58.72 -5.72
C ASP A 66 19.18 -60.18 -6.20
N GLN A 67 19.09 -61.15 -5.28
CA GLN A 67 19.00 -62.58 -5.61
C GLN A 67 17.58 -63.05 -6.00
N THR A 68 16.55 -62.21 -5.84
CA THR A 68 15.15 -62.58 -6.14
C THR A 68 14.69 -62.25 -7.57
N SER A 69 15.55 -61.62 -8.38
CA SER A 69 15.23 -61.26 -9.78
C SER A 69 15.11 -62.46 -10.75
N GLU A 70 15.38 -63.69 -10.30
CA GLU A 70 15.25 -64.93 -11.08
C GLU A 70 14.32 -65.98 -10.43
N MET A 71 13.31 -65.57 -9.65
CA MET A 71 12.42 -66.52 -8.97
C MET A 71 11.16 -66.87 -9.77
N SER A 72 10.89 -68.18 -9.89
CA SER A 72 9.69 -68.81 -10.48
C SER A 72 8.42 -68.52 -9.67
N ASP A 73 7.26 -68.51 -10.34
CA ASP A 73 5.92 -68.24 -9.76
C ASP A 73 5.61 -69.09 -8.50
N ASP A 74 6.16 -70.30 -8.40
CA ASP A 74 6.01 -71.18 -7.23
C ASP A 74 6.67 -70.63 -5.96
N ALA A 75 7.70 -69.80 -6.13
CA ALA A 75 8.41 -69.18 -5.02
C ALA A 75 7.73 -67.87 -4.57
N VAL A 76 7.04 -67.18 -5.48
CA VAL A 76 6.14 -66.05 -5.17
C VAL A 76 4.96 -66.54 -4.32
N ALA A 77 4.34 -67.66 -4.70
CA ALA A 77 3.27 -68.28 -3.91
C ALA A 77 3.71 -68.69 -2.50
N LYS A 78 4.99 -69.04 -2.33
CA LYS A 78 5.57 -69.40 -1.03
C LYS A 78 5.87 -68.18 -0.16
N ILE A 79 6.22 -67.05 -0.78
CA ILE A 79 6.38 -65.76 -0.10
C ILE A 79 5.00 -65.22 0.32
N ASP A 80 3.98 -65.32 -0.54
CA ASP A 80 2.61 -64.94 -0.19
C ASP A 80 2.05 -65.75 0.98
N TRP A 81 2.35 -67.05 1.03
CA TRP A 81 1.98 -67.92 2.16
C TRP A 81 2.70 -67.53 3.47
N ILE A 82 4.00 -67.23 3.41
CA ILE A 82 4.79 -66.79 4.57
C ILE A 82 4.31 -65.41 5.06
N VAL A 83 3.99 -64.49 4.16
CA VAL A 83 3.46 -63.15 4.50
C VAL A 83 2.07 -63.27 5.15
N ALA A 84 1.21 -64.15 4.66
CA ALA A 84 -0.10 -64.41 5.26
C ALA A 84 0.01 -65.04 6.67
N GLU A 85 0.94 -65.98 6.87
CA GLU A 85 1.17 -66.62 8.18
C GLU A 85 1.83 -65.65 9.18
N THR A 86 2.67 -64.73 8.70
CA THR A 86 3.33 -63.73 9.57
C THR A 86 2.38 -62.61 9.99
N LEU A 87 1.33 -62.30 9.20
CA LEU A 87 0.39 -61.21 9.48
C LEU A 87 -0.76 -61.59 10.43
N ASP A 88 -0.99 -62.87 10.70
CA ASP A 88 -2.11 -63.35 11.54
C ASP A 88 -1.84 -63.19 13.06
N GLU A 89 -0.59 -62.92 13.47
CA GLU A 89 -0.18 -62.79 14.89
C GLU A 89 0.06 -61.34 15.37
N TRP A 90 -0.24 -60.31 14.58
CA TRP A 90 0.19 -58.93 14.87
C TRP A 90 -0.97 -58.03 15.32
N HIS A 91 -0.88 -57.51 16.56
CA HIS A 91 -1.89 -56.61 17.14
C HIS A 91 -1.77 -55.16 16.65
N GLU A 92 -2.93 -54.52 16.46
CA GLU A 92 -3.10 -53.12 16.04
C GLU A 92 -2.33 -52.13 16.93
N GLY A 93 -1.28 -51.51 16.40
CA GLY A 93 -0.54 -50.46 17.12
C GLY A 93 0.65 -49.84 16.41
N ASP A 94 1.27 -50.50 15.44
CA ASP A 94 2.49 -49.99 14.80
C ASP A 94 2.25 -49.58 13.33
N ASP A 95 2.81 -48.41 12.95
CA ASP A 95 2.77 -47.70 11.65
C ASP A 95 3.44 -48.47 10.48
N VAL A 96 3.32 -49.80 10.46
CA VAL A 96 3.90 -50.69 9.45
C VAL A 96 3.09 -50.64 8.14
N ILE A 97 1.78 -50.36 8.19
CA ILE A 97 0.94 -50.19 7.00
C ILE A 97 1.42 -49.00 6.15
N ALA A 98 1.85 -47.91 6.79
CA ALA A 98 2.38 -46.74 6.09
C ALA A 98 3.74 -47.04 5.41
N GLU A 99 4.57 -47.90 6.02
CA GLU A 99 5.86 -48.30 5.46
C GLU A 99 5.69 -49.29 4.30
N ILE A 100 4.71 -50.21 4.39
CA ILE A 100 4.35 -51.14 3.31
C ILE A 100 3.74 -50.38 2.13
N ASP A 101 2.84 -49.42 2.38
CA ASP A 101 2.28 -48.56 1.32
C ASP A 101 3.39 -47.74 0.62
N ARG A 102 4.40 -47.29 1.36
CA ARG A 102 5.56 -46.58 0.81
C ARG A 102 6.43 -47.49 -0.08
N ILE A 103 6.67 -48.72 0.35
CA ILE A 103 7.44 -49.71 -0.42
C ILE A 103 6.68 -50.13 -1.70
N ILE A 104 5.36 -50.29 -1.61
CA ILE A 104 4.51 -50.61 -2.77
C ILE A 104 4.46 -49.45 -3.77
N GLU A 105 4.35 -48.20 -3.29
CA GLU A 105 4.43 -47.01 -4.16
C GLU A 105 5.80 -46.88 -4.85
N ASP A 106 6.91 -47.14 -4.13
CA ASP A 106 8.27 -47.13 -4.70
C ASP A 106 8.46 -48.26 -5.73
N MET A 107 7.87 -49.45 -5.52
CA MET A 107 7.90 -50.55 -6.49
C MET A 107 7.05 -50.26 -7.73
N LEU A 108 5.90 -49.60 -7.58
CA LEU A 108 5.00 -49.26 -8.69
C LEU A 108 5.48 -48.05 -9.50
N ALA A 109 6.31 -47.17 -8.93
CA ALA A 109 6.92 -46.05 -9.65
C ALA A 109 7.85 -46.50 -10.79
N GLY A 110 8.37 -47.74 -10.74
CA GLY A 110 9.26 -48.31 -11.74
C GLY A 110 8.58 -48.98 -12.94
N HIS A 111 7.26 -49.16 -12.97
CA HIS A 111 6.54 -49.89 -14.04
C HIS A 111 5.31 -49.11 -14.56
N PRO A 112 5.46 -48.30 -15.63
CA PRO A 112 4.40 -47.40 -16.12
C PRO A 112 3.14 -48.11 -16.67
N GLY A 113 3.16 -49.43 -16.82
CA GLY A 113 2.07 -50.23 -17.41
C GLY A 113 1.13 -50.93 -16.41
N ALA A 114 1.40 -50.88 -15.11
CA ALA A 114 0.64 -51.66 -14.11
C ALA A 114 -0.50 -50.88 -13.41
N ARG A 115 -1.00 -49.79 -14.01
CA ARG A 115 -2.22 -49.10 -13.54
C ARG A 115 -3.44 -49.62 -14.29
N PHE A 116 -4.37 -50.21 -13.54
CA PHE A 116 -5.68 -50.73 -13.95
C PHE A 116 -6.25 -50.09 -15.22
N GLU A 117 -6.49 -50.93 -16.24
CA GLU A 117 -7.18 -50.59 -17.48
C GLU A 117 -8.58 -50.04 -17.20
N SER A 118 -8.71 -48.72 -17.13
CA SER A 118 -9.96 -48.02 -17.40
C SER A 118 -10.16 -48.01 -18.91
N SER A 119 -11.20 -48.70 -19.38
CA SER A 119 -11.63 -48.79 -20.78
C SER A 119 -11.33 -47.55 -21.60
N THR A 120 -10.53 -47.74 -22.65
CA THR A 120 -10.11 -46.74 -23.64
C THR A 120 -11.32 -46.17 -24.37
N VAL A 121 -11.88 -45.07 -23.85
CA VAL A 121 -12.68 -44.12 -24.62
C VAL A 121 -11.70 -43.04 -25.09
N GLY A 122 -11.60 -42.83 -26.40
CA GLY A 122 -10.48 -42.16 -27.08
C GLY A 122 -9.96 -40.87 -26.44
N ASN A 123 -8.64 -40.68 -26.57
CA ASN A 123 -7.79 -39.58 -26.05
C ASN A 123 -8.15 -38.17 -26.57
N SER A 124 -9.41 -37.77 -26.50
CA SER A 124 -9.80 -36.36 -26.56
C SER A 124 -9.99 -35.89 -25.11
N THR A 125 -9.00 -35.16 -24.60
CA THR A 125 -9.03 -34.58 -23.25
C THR A 125 -10.30 -33.75 -23.08
N ALA A 126 -10.96 -33.83 -21.92
CA ALA A 126 -12.22 -33.11 -21.64
C ALA A 126 -12.15 -31.61 -21.97
N LEU A 127 -10.97 -31.01 -21.83
CA LEU A 127 -10.64 -29.63 -22.25
C LEU A 127 -10.84 -29.36 -23.75
N GLN A 128 -10.60 -30.31 -24.65
CA GLN A 128 -10.84 -30.15 -26.09
C GLN A 128 -12.33 -30.01 -26.44
N ARG A 129 -13.23 -30.60 -25.66
CA ARG A 129 -14.69 -30.49 -25.86
C ARG A 129 -15.23 -29.09 -25.53
N TYR A 130 -14.49 -28.32 -24.72
CA TYR A 130 -14.88 -26.98 -24.29
C TYR A 130 -14.34 -25.85 -25.17
N SER A 131 -13.33 -26.12 -26.01
CA SER A 131 -12.68 -25.12 -26.89
C SER A 131 -13.44 -24.84 -28.20
N VAL A 132 -14.35 -25.73 -28.62
CA VAL A 132 -15.25 -25.50 -29.75
C VAL A 132 -16.59 -25.05 -29.17
N GLY A 133 -17.09 -23.89 -29.61
CA GLY A 133 -18.20 -23.17 -28.97
C GLY A 133 -19.38 -24.04 -28.53
N LEU A 134 -19.95 -23.69 -27.37
CA LEU A 134 -21.14 -24.31 -26.76
C LEU A 134 -22.34 -24.28 -27.72
N ASP A 135 -22.42 -25.24 -28.63
CA ASP A 135 -23.70 -25.71 -29.13
C ASP A 135 -24.21 -26.70 -28.09
N MET A 136 -25.12 -26.24 -27.22
CA MET A 136 -25.76 -27.05 -26.17
C MET A 136 -26.77 -28.02 -26.80
N GLY A 137 -26.29 -28.91 -27.68
CA GLY A 137 -27.05 -30.00 -28.27
C GLY A 137 -26.90 -31.29 -27.46
N ASP A 138 -28.03 -31.94 -27.15
CA ASP A 138 -28.25 -33.12 -26.29
C ASP A 138 -27.54 -34.44 -26.69
N SER A 139 -26.41 -34.39 -27.38
CA SER A 139 -25.79 -35.56 -28.00
C SER A 139 -24.47 -35.92 -27.34
N VAL A 140 -24.51 -36.68 -26.23
CA VAL A 140 -23.64 -37.83 -25.84
C VAL A 140 -23.94 -38.12 -24.35
N GLY A 141 -24.90 -39.00 -24.06
CA GLY A 141 -25.29 -39.30 -22.67
C GLY A 141 -25.81 -40.71 -22.37
N ALA A 142 -25.77 -41.65 -23.32
CA ALA A 142 -26.51 -42.91 -23.17
C ALA A 142 -25.78 -44.06 -22.42
N ASN A 143 -24.48 -43.97 -22.13
CA ASN A 143 -23.70 -45.16 -21.71
C ASN A 143 -22.93 -45.08 -20.36
N VAL A 144 -23.13 -44.05 -19.53
CA VAL A 144 -22.36 -43.90 -18.25
C VAL A 144 -23.19 -44.18 -16.99
N ASN A 145 -24.51 -44.33 -17.06
CA ASN A 145 -25.33 -44.71 -15.90
C ASN A 145 -25.27 -46.22 -15.61
N LYS A 146 -24.08 -46.76 -15.32
CA LYS A 146 -24.00 -47.94 -14.44
C LYS A 146 -24.66 -47.52 -13.13
N GLY A 147 -25.73 -48.22 -12.74
CA GLY A 147 -26.61 -47.79 -11.65
C GLY A 147 -25.85 -47.28 -10.43
N ILE A 148 -25.99 -45.99 -10.13
CA ILE A 148 -25.41 -45.39 -8.92
C ILE A 148 -26.11 -46.05 -7.75
N GLN A 149 -25.34 -46.72 -6.87
CA GLN A 149 -25.90 -47.30 -5.66
C GLN A 149 -26.34 -46.16 -4.74
N MET A 150 -27.65 -45.98 -4.59
CA MET A 150 -28.17 -44.91 -3.72
C MET A 150 -27.89 -45.23 -2.25
N ILE A 151 -28.18 -46.46 -1.82
CA ILE A 151 -28.10 -46.91 -0.43
C ILE A 151 -27.79 -48.41 -0.38
N PHE A 152 -26.95 -48.85 0.56
CA PHE A 152 -26.77 -50.27 0.87
C PHE A 152 -27.77 -50.73 1.95
N PRO A 153 -28.07 -52.04 2.06
CA PRO A 153 -28.97 -52.55 3.10
C PRO A 153 -28.58 -52.13 4.52
N GLU A 154 -27.28 -52.05 4.82
CA GLU A 154 -26.77 -51.66 6.14
C GLU A 154 -26.91 -50.15 6.43
N GLU A 155 -27.24 -49.37 5.40
CA GLU A 155 -27.45 -47.93 5.48
C GLU A 155 -28.95 -47.57 5.52
N GLU A 156 -29.82 -48.58 5.40
CA GLU A 156 -31.26 -48.38 5.42
C GLU A 156 -31.73 -47.76 6.74
N GLY A 157 -32.57 -46.73 6.65
CA GLY A 157 -33.03 -45.95 7.81
C GLY A 157 -32.10 -44.82 8.25
N LEU A 158 -30.92 -44.65 7.62
CA LEU A 158 -30.06 -43.49 7.92
C LEU A 158 -30.71 -42.16 7.50
N PHE A 159 -30.56 -41.15 8.36
CA PHE A 159 -30.86 -39.77 8.07
C PHE A 159 -29.56 -38.99 8.00
N VAL A 160 -29.25 -38.43 6.83
CA VAL A 160 -28.01 -37.69 6.58
C VAL A 160 -28.34 -36.27 6.17
N ASP A 161 -27.45 -35.32 6.47
CA ASP A 161 -27.56 -33.92 6.05
C ASP A 161 -27.82 -33.84 4.53
N ALA A 162 -28.93 -33.19 4.15
CA ALA A 162 -29.42 -33.11 2.78
C ALA A 162 -28.38 -32.51 1.83
N ARG A 163 -27.58 -31.55 2.32
CA ARG A 163 -26.50 -30.94 1.54
C ARG A 163 -25.39 -31.95 1.25
N CYS A 164 -25.04 -32.80 2.21
CA CYS A 164 -24.05 -33.86 2.01
C CYS A 164 -24.56 -34.94 1.05
N LEU A 165 -25.87 -35.25 1.09
CA LEU A 165 -26.50 -36.19 0.16
C LEU A 165 -26.52 -35.68 -1.28
N VAL A 166 -26.91 -34.41 -1.49
CA VAL A 166 -26.87 -33.80 -2.82
C VAL A 166 -25.43 -33.73 -3.33
N TRP A 167 -24.47 -33.31 -2.50
CA TRP A 167 -23.06 -33.33 -2.86
C TRP A 167 -22.55 -34.73 -3.24
N ALA A 168 -22.83 -35.75 -2.42
CA ALA A 168 -22.40 -37.12 -2.69
C ALA A 168 -23.00 -37.68 -3.98
N TYR A 169 -24.27 -37.35 -4.26
CA TYR A 169 -24.89 -37.71 -5.52
C TYR A 169 -24.18 -37.04 -6.71
N ASP A 170 -23.83 -35.76 -6.63
CA ASP A 170 -23.13 -35.03 -7.71
C ASP A 170 -21.75 -35.65 -7.97
N ILE A 171 -21.01 -35.98 -6.91
CA ILE A 171 -19.71 -36.66 -7.02
C ILE A 171 -19.85 -38.03 -7.71
N LEU A 172 -20.82 -38.84 -7.32
CA LEU A 172 -21.01 -40.19 -7.85
C LEU A 172 -21.56 -40.19 -9.27
N SER A 173 -22.54 -39.33 -9.56
CA SER A 173 -23.21 -39.26 -10.86
C SER A 173 -22.31 -38.72 -11.96
N HIS A 174 -21.41 -37.80 -11.62
CA HIS A 174 -20.47 -37.22 -12.58
C HIS A 174 -19.06 -37.83 -12.49
N GLY A 175 -18.81 -38.74 -11.54
CA GLY A 175 -17.50 -39.37 -11.36
C GLY A 175 -16.41 -38.44 -10.85
N TRP A 176 -16.77 -37.37 -10.11
CA TRP A 176 -15.85 -36.34 -9.64
C TRP A 176 -15.06 -36.73 -8.37
N TRP A 177 -14.54 -37.97 -8.34
CA TRP A 177 -13.86 -38.54 -7.19
C TRP A 177 -12.64 -37.73 -6.72
N HIS A 178 -11.94 -37.07 -7.65
CA HIS A 178 -10.78 -36.22 -7.37
C HIS A 178 -11.12 -35.00 -6.50
N LEU A 179 -12.40 -34.69 -6.31
CA LEU A 179 -12.85 -33.58 -5.47
C LEU A 179 -13.18 -33.99 -4.03
N VAL A 180 -13.11 -35.29 -3.71
CA VAL A 180 -13.32 -35.79 -2.35
C VAL A 180 -12.02 -35.61 -1.55
N PRO A 181 -12.03 -34.84 -0.43
CA PRO A 181 -10.79 -34.49 0.28
C PRO A 181 -10.30 -35.59 1.24
N PHE A 182 -10.92 -36.77 1.23
CA PHE A 182 -10.63 -37.89 2.10
C PHE A 182 -10.68 -39.21 1.32
N GLN A 183 -9.97 -40.22 1.83
CA GLN A 183 -9.97 -41.55 1.22
C GLN A 183 -11.33 -42.24 1.41
N VAL A 184 -11.80 -42.92 0.37
CA VAL A 184 -13.08 -43.64 0.37
C VAL A 184 -12.85 -45.08 -0.08
N LYS A 185 -13.15 -46.04 0.79
CA LYS A 185 -13.14 -47.47 0.44
C LYS A 185 -14.29 -47.75 -0.54
N LYS A 186 -13.99 -48.35 -1.69
CA LYS A 186 -14.97 -48.72 -2.72
C LYS A 186 -15.40 -50.19 -2.55
N PRO A 187 -16.65 -50.56 -2.87
CA PRO A 187 -17.74 -49.70 -3.36
C PRO A 187 -18.36 -48.83 -2.24
N VAL A 188 -18.96 -47.70 -2.62
CA VAL A 188 -19.65 -46.78 -1.69
C VAL A 188 -20.95 -46.29 -2.32
N SER A 189 -21.99 -46.12 -1.52
CA SER A 189 -23.27 -45.57 -1.95
C SER A 189 -23.30 -44.04 -1.81
N VAL A 190 -24.38 -43.40 -2.29
CA VAL A 190 -24.63 -41.97 -2.01
C VAL A 190 -24.73 -41.69 -0.51
N PHE A 191 -25.45 -42.54 0.24
CA PHE A 191 -25.59 -42.39 1.69
C PHE A 191 -24.28 -42.61 2.44
N GLY A 192 -23.49 -43.62 2.05
CA GLY A 192 -22.19 -43.91 2.64
C GLY A 192 -21.19 -42.77 2.43
N LEU A 193 -21.12 -42.22 1.21
CA LEU A 193 -20.24 -41.09 0.89
C LEU A 193 -20.69 -39.80 1.61
N ALA A 194 -22.00 -39.54 1.68
CA ALA A 194 -22.54 -38.40 2.40
C ALA A 194 -22.26 -38.50 3.91
N ARG A 195 -22.41 -39.69 4.51
CA ARG A 195 -22.07 -39.92 5.92
C ARG A 195 -20.59 -39.67 6.18
N LYS A 196 -19.71 -40.15 5.31
CA LYS A 196 -18.27 -39.87 5.40
C LYS A 196 -17.93 -38.38 5.29
N ALA A 197 -18.67 -37.62 4.48
CA ALA A 197 -18.50 -36.17 4.42
C ALA A 197 -18.94 -35.46 5.71
N VAL A 198 -20.00 -35.94 6.38
CA VAL A 198 -20.42 -35.44 7.70
C VAL A 198 -19.35 -35.75 8.74
N GLU A 199 -18.89 -37.01 8.81
CA GLU A 199 -17.81 -37.45 9.72
C GLU A 199 -16.55 -36.59 9.52
N TRP A 200 -16.18 -36.30 8.27
CA TRP A 200 -15.03 -35.46 7.95
C TRP A 200 -15.20 -34.00 8.41
N GLU A 201 -16.37 -33.39 8.20
CA GLU A 201 -16.64 -32.02 8.67
C GLU A 201 -16.69 -31.92 10.19
N GLU A 202 -17.15 -32.95 10.89
CA GLU A 202 -17.09 -33.04 12.36
C GLU A 202 -15.66 -33.20 12.85
N ALA A 203 -14.88 -34.10 12.24
CA ALA A 203 -13.46 -34.28 12.53
C ALA A 203 -12.68 -32.97 12.30
N ARG A 204 -12.99 -32.23 11.23
CA ARG A 204 -12.38 -30.92 10.95
C ARG A 204 -12.74 -29.85 11.97
N LYS A 205 -13.99 -29.84 12.48
CA LYS A 205 -14.37 -28.94 13.58
C LYS A 205 -13.57 -29.23 14.85
N ALA A 206 -13.27 -30.51 15.10
CA ALA A 206 -12.42 -30.93 16.22
C ALA A 206 -10.93 -30.66 15.96
N ASN A 207 -10.47 -30.81 14.71
CA ASN A 207 -9.10 -30.58 14.26
C ASN A 207 -9.06 -29.67 13.02
N PRO A 208 -8.89 -28.34 13.21
CA PRO A 208 -8.83 -27.39 12.12
C PRO A 208 -7.67 -27.59 11.13
N ALA A 209 -6.70 -28.47 11.41
CA ALA A 209 -5.63 -28.84 10.48
C ALA A 209 -6.10 -29.76 9.35
N LEU A 210 -7.25 -30.43 9.50
CA LEU A 210 -7.83 -31.23 8.43
C LEU A 210 -8.33 -30.34 7.28
N ARG A 211 -8.07 -30.77 6.05
CA ARG A 211 -8.45 -30.06 4.82
C ARG A 211 -9.97 -29.90 4.75
N ALA A 212 -10.45 -28.68 4.51
CA ALA A 212 -11.88 -28.43 4.36
C ALA A 212 -12.47 -29.13 3.11
N ASN A 213 -13.72 -29.60 3.19
CA ASN A 213 -14.47 -29.97 1.99
C ASN A 213 -14.92 -28.71 1.26
N ALA A 214 -13.99 -28.18 0.48
CA ALA A 214 -14.05 -26.96 -0.30
C ALA A 214 -15.35 -26.84 -1.12
N ILE A 215 -15.79 -27.95 -1.71
CA ILE A 215 -16.95 -28.00 -2.60
C ILE A 215 -18.26 -27.93 -1.82
N LEU A 216 -18.33 -28.63 -0.69
CA LEU A 216 -19.52 -28.65 0.17
C LEU A 216 -19.86 -27.24 0.72
N GLY A 217 -18.90 -26.32 0.72
CA GLY A 217 -19.05 -24.92 1.16
C GLY A 217 -19.64 -23.96 0.11
N ILE A 218 -19.89 -24.41 -1.12
CA ILE A 218 -20.39 -23.57 -2.23
C ILE A 218 -21.90 -23.34 -2.10
N TRP A 219 -22.39 -22.18 -2.56
CA TRP A 219 -23.77 -21.79 -2.29
C TRP A 219 -24.79 -22.66 -3.03
N CYS A 220 -24.43 -23.28 -4.15
CA CYS A 220 -25.30 -24.24 -4.84
C CYS A 220 -25.67 -25.47 -3.99
N TYR A 221 -24.88 -25.79 -2.95
CA TYR A 221 -25.19 -26.83 -1.97
C TYR A 221 -25.80 -26.29 -0.67
N ARG A 222 -26.07 -24.98 -0.59
CA ARG A 222 -26.73 -24.39 0.58
C ARG A 222 -28.20 -24.78 0.59
N ILE A 223 -28.63 -25.44 1.66
CA ILE A 223 -30.00 -25.90 1.85
C ILE A 223 -30.96 -24.68 1.80
N PRO A 224 -31.91 -24.65 0.85
CA PRO A 224 -32.98 -23.66 0.83
C PRO A 224 -33.76 -23.66 2.16
N HIS A 225 -34.20 -22.49 2.62
CA HIS A 225 -34.89 -22.36 3.92
C HIS A 225 -36.17 -23.21 4.08
N ASN A 226 -36.75 -23.69 2.98
CA ASN A 226 -37.96 -24.51 2.95
C ASN A 226 -37.70 -26.03 2.85
N ILE A 227 -36.43 -26.46 2.95
CA ILE A 227 -36.04 -27.87 2.88
C ILE A 227 -35.61 -28.36 4.27
N VAL A 228 -36.07 -29.56 4.64
CA VAL A 228 -35.67 -30.22 5.89
C VAL A 228 -34.16 -30.55 5.82
N PRO A 229 -33.37 -30.24 6.85
CA PRO A 229 -31.91 -30.35 6.79
C PRO A 229 -31.38 -31.78 6.72
N SER A 230 -32.16 -32.80 7.11
CA SER A 230 -31.77 -34.21 7.04
C SER A 230 -32.77 -35.02 6.22
N TRP A 231 -32.27 -35.88 5.33
CA TRP A 231 -33.09 -36.71 4.44
C TRP A 231 -32.80 -38.20 4.62
N ASN A 232 -33.82 -39.02 4.37
CA ASN A 232 -33.70 -40.46 4.16
C ASN A 232 -33.76 -40.79 2.66
N ALA A 233 -33.64 -42.07 2.31
CA ALA A 233 -33.61 -42.53 0.92
C ALA A 233 -34.85 -42.12 0.11
N VAL A 234 -36.04 -42.13 0.74
CA VAL A 234 -37.31 -41.75 0.10
C VAL A 234 -37.29 -40.26 -0.27
N MET A 235 -36.94 -39.39 0.68
CA MET A 235 -36.89 -37.94 0.45
C MET A 235 -35.88 -37.54 -0.63
N LEU A 236 -34.71 -38.19 -0.67
CA LEU A 236 -33.72 -37.96 -1.73
C LEU A 236 -34.26 -38.42 -3.10
N SER A 237 -34.91 -39.59 -3.15
CA SER A 237 -35.49 -40.12 -4.39
C SER A 237 -36.61 -39.25 -4.94
N ASP A 238 -37.47 -38.73 -4.06
CA ASP A 238 -38.54 -37.80 -4.43
C ASP A 238 -37.96 -36.48 -4.95
N TRP A 239 -36.94 -35.95 -4.28
CA TRP A 239 -36.25 -34.74 -4.74
C TRP A 239 -35.59 -34.92 -6.12
N LEU A 240 -34.90 -36.04 -6.34
CA LEU A 240 -34.29 -36.38 -7.64
C LEU A 240 -35.34 -36.48 -8.76
N ARG A 241 -36.51 -37.05 -8.47
CA ARG A 241 -37.59 -37.23 -9.44
C ARG A 241 -38.30 -35.93 -9.78
N GLU A 242 -38.56 -35.10 -8.79
CA GLU A 242 -39.43 -33.92 -8.94
C GLU A 242 -38.69 -32.65 -9.36
N ARG A 243 -37.41 -32.50 -8.99
CA ARG A 243 -36.77 -31.17 -8.97
C ARG A 243 -35.42 -31.08 -9.66
N ARG A 244 -34.91 -32.18 -10.23
CA ARG A 244 -33.55 -32.23 -10.76
C ARG A 244 -33.50 -32.76 -12.18
N SER A 245 -32.81 -32.05 -13.08
CA SER A 245 -32.38 -32.61 -14.36
C SER A 245 -31.04 -33.35 -14.20
N VAL A 246 -30.75 -34.30 -15.10
CA VAL A 246 -29.51 -35.10 -15.09
C VAL A 246 -28.25 -34.22 -15.13
N ASN A 247 -28.35 -33.01 -15.70
CA ASN A 247 -27.24 -32.08 -15.87
C ASN A 247 -27.16 -30.99 -14.78
N ASP A 248 -28.10 -30.97 -13.83
CA ASP A 248 -28.08 -29.99 -12.74
C ASP A 248 -27.03 -30.35 -11.69
N VAL A 249 -26.42 -29.32 -11.11
CA VAL A 249 -25.51 -29.41 -9.95
C VAL A 249 -26.15 -28.68 -8.75
N GLY A 250 -26.07 -29.28 -7.56
CA GLY A 250 -26.66 -28.74 -6.32
C GLY A 250 -28.20 -28.71 -6.28
N PHE A 251 -28.78 -27.87 -5.42
CA PHE A 251 -30.23 -27.86 -5.08
C PHE A 251 -31.20 -27.31 -6.17
N GLY A 252 -30.84 -27.28 -7.46
CA GLY A 252 -31.68 -26.69 -8.52
C GLY A 252 -31.83 -25.15 -8.42
N SER A 253 -32.29 -24.47 -9.48
CA SER A 253 -32.26 -22.98 -9.59
C SER A 253 -33.54 -22.27 -9.11
N GLN A 254 -34.72 -22.92 -9.15
CA GLN A 254 -36.00 -22.18 -9.14
C GLN A 254 -36.35 -21.38 -7.86
N ALA A 255 -35.86 -21.75 -6.68
CA ALA A 255 -36.31 -21.13 -5.43
C ALA A 255 -35.40 -20.01 -4.89
N GLN A 256 -34.11 -19.99 -5.25
CA GLN A 256 -33.12 -19.11 -4.61
C GLN A 256 -32.83 -17.81 -5.39
N ASP A 257 -33.06 -17.78 -6.71
CA ASP A 257 -32.66 -16.64 -7.56
C ASP A 257 -33.39 -15.32 -7.25
N LYS A 258 -34.58 -15.34 -6.63
CA LYS A 258 -35.38 -14.12 -6.40
C LYS A 258 -34.83 -13.16 -5.34
N LYS A 259 -33.93 -13.59 -4.44
CA LYS A 259 -33.43 -12.75 -3.33
C LYS A 259 -32.09 -12.06 -3.57
N HIS A 260 -31.29 -12.54 -4.53
CA HIS A 260 -29.99 -11.94 -4.84
C HIS A 260 -30.14 -10.82 -5.88
N ARG A 261 -30.58 -9.64 -5.42
CA ARG A 261 -30.71 -8.46 -6.29
C ARG A 261 -29.32 -8.05 -6.85
N GLY A 262 -29.11 -8.30 -8.14
CA GLY A 262 -28.26 -7.46 -9.01
C GLY A 262 -26.96 -8.06 -9.55
N TRP A 263 -26.74 -9.38 -9.49
CA TRP A 263 -25.44 -9.97 -9.82
C TRP A 263 -25.58 -10.94 -11.00
N PHE A 264 -25.10 -10.51 -12.16
CA PHE A 264 -25.38 -11.15 -13.44
C PHE A 264 -24.15 -11.10 -14.35
N ILE A 265 -23.86 -12.21 -15.04
CA ILE A 265 -22.85 -12.28 -16.10
C ILE A 265 -23.59 -12.41 -17.43
N PRO A 266 -23.34 -11.56 -18.45
CA PRO A 266 -23.90 -11.76 -19.77
C PRO A 266 -23.60 -13.16 -20.30
N LEU A 267 -24.59 -13.86 -20.86
CA LEU A 267 -24.43 -15.25 -21.32
C LEU A 267 -23.24 -15.40 -22.30
N SER A 268 -23.01 -14.39 -23.15
CA SER A 268 -21.88 -14.32 -24.07
C SER A 268 -20.50 -14.22 -23.40
N GLN A 269 -20.43 -13.84 -22.13
CA GLN A 269 -19.18 -13.68 -21.36
C GLN A 269 -18.93 -14.82 -20.37
N VAL A 270 -19.86 -15.76 -20.21
CA VAL A 270 -19.76 -16.83 -19.20
C VAL A 270 -18.51 -17.67 -19.38
N ASN A 271 -18.19 -18.08 -20.61
CA ASN A 271 -16.98 -18.87 -20.87
C ASN A 271 -15.70 -18.08 -20.57
N ALA A 272 -15.63 -16.82 -20.99
CA ALA A 272 -14.50 -15.96 -20.68
C ALA A 272 -14.35 -15.75 -19.16
N ALA A 273 -15.47 -15.59 -18.45
CA ALA A 273 -15.51 -15.46 -16.99
C ALA A 273 -15.08 -16.75 -16.28
N LEU A 274 -15.52 -17.93 -16.75
CA LEU A 274 -15.09 -19.22 -16.21
C LEU A 274 -13.58 -19.40 -16.39
N LEU A 275 -13.08 -19.12 -17.59
CA LEU A 275 -11.65 -19.21 -17.89
C LEU A 275 -10.84 -18.22 -17.04
N ASP A 276 -11.26 -16.96 -16.92
CA ASP A 276 -10.59 -15.95 -16.09
C ASP A 276 -10.58 -16.34 -14.61
N LEU A 277 -11.68 -16.87 -14.08
CA LEU A 277 -11.76 -17.37 -12.72
C LEU A 277 -10.80 -18.53 -12.47
N LEU A 278 -10.85 -19.55 -13.32
CA LEU A 278 -10.08 -20.78 -13.12
C LEU A 278 -8.59 -20.60 -13.45
N THR A 279 -8.22 -19.74 -14.39
CA THR A 279 -6.81 -19.39 -14.65
C THR A 279 -6.20 -18.55 -13.54
N SER A 280 -7.02 -17.77 -12.83
CA SER A 280 -6.59 -17.01 -11.65
C SER A 280 -6.80 -17.73 -10.31
N TRP A 281 -7.12 -19.03 -10.36
CA TRP A 281 -7.31 -19.83 -9.17
C TRP A 281 -6.01 -19.92 -8.33
N PRO A 282 -6.11 -19.94 -6.99
CA PRO A 282 -4.93 -20.11 -6.15
C PRO A 282 -4.28 -21.46 -6.38
N VAL A 283 -2.95 -21.47 -6.51
CA VAL A 283 -2.14 -22.71 -6.56
C VAL A 283 -1.75 -23.17 -5.15
N ASP A 284 -1.65 -22.24 -4.20
CA ASP A 284 -1.38 -22.59 -2.80
C ASP A 284 -2.48 -23.52 -2.28
N PRO A 285 -2.12 -24.74 -1.79
CA PRO A 285 -3.09 -25.70 -1.27
C PRO A 285 -3.98 -25.08 -0.20
N ASN A 286 -3.43 -24.26 0.70
CA ASN A 286 -4.23 -23.69 1.76
C ASN A 286 -5.30 -22.72 1.25
N CYS A 287 -5.03 -21.97 0.17
CA CYS A 287 -5.96 -21.01 -0.42
C CYS A 287 -6.90 -21.63 -1.48
N SER A 288 -6.47 -22.68 -2.18
CA SER A 288 -7.24 -23.28 -3.29
C SER A 288 -8.57 -23.90 -2.81
N TYR A 289 -8.63 -24.34 -1.55
CA TYR A 289 -9.82 -24.95 -0.93
C TYR A 289 -10.90 -23.95 -0.47
N TRP A 290 -10.65 -22.65 -0.57
CA TRP A 290 -11.61 -21.62 -0.16
C TRP A 290 -12.45 -21.19 -1.36
N ILE A 291 -13.12 -22.15 -2.01
CA ILE A 291 -13.79 -21.96 -3.31
C ILE A 291 -14.72 -20.76 -3.29
N THR A 292 -15.60 -20.69 -2.28
CA THR A 292 -16.55 -19.57 -2.12
C THR A 292 -15.83 -18.23 -1.98
N GLU A 293 -14.71 -18.16 -1.25
CA GLU A 293 -13.94 -16.93 -1.15
C GLU A 293 -13.22 -16.59 -2.46
N ASN A 294 -12.72 -17.58 -3.19
CA ASN A 294 -12.03 -17.38 -4.46
C ASN A 294 -12.99 -16.85 -5.52
N ILE A 295 -14.18 -17.44 -5.62
CA ILE A 295 -15.26 -16.95 -6.49
C ILE A 295 -15.65 -15.53 -6.07
N GLN A 296 -15.80 -15.25 -4.77
CA GLN A 296 -16.15 -13.91 -4.29
C GLN A 296 -15.05 -12.87 -4.55
N ARG A 297 -13.77 -13.23 -4.36
CA ARG A 297 -12.60 -12.37 -4.63
C ARG A 297 -12.49 -12.08 -6.11
N TRP A 298 -12.58 -13.11 -6.95
CA TRP A 298 -12.62 -12.97 -8.40
C TRP A 298 -13.79 -12.08 -8.82
N TRP A 299 -15.00 -12.34 -8.30
CA TRP A 299 -16.19 -11.53 -8.58
C TRP A 299 -15.99 -10.06 -8.24
N ASN A 300 -15.39 -9.76 -7.09
CA ASN A 300 -15.10 -8.39 -6.68
C ASN A 300 -14.10 -7.69 -7.62
N ARG A 301 -13.20 -8.44 -8.28
CA ARG A 301 -12.32 -7.92 -9.34
C ARG A 301 -13.10 -7.75 -10.65
N TYR A 302 -13.78 -8.79 -11.10
CA TYR A 302 -14.54 -8.85 -12.35
C TYR A 302 -15.66 -7.80 -12.42
N ARG A 303 -16.36 -7.55 -11.30
CA ARG A 303 -17.41 -6.54 -11.20
C ARG A 303 -16.95 -5.15 -11.63
N LYS A 304 -15.69 -4.80 -11.38
CA LYS A 304 -15.15 -3.49 -11.80
C LYS A 304 -15.07 -3.37 -13.32
N GLN A 305 -14.94 -4.48 -14.04
CA GLN A 305 -14.83 -4.52 -15.50
C GLN A 305 -16.20 -4.46 -16.20
N ILE A 306 -17.25 -5.02 -15.59
CA ILE A 306 -18.59 -5.12 -16.21
C ILE A 306 -19.49 -3.89 -15.99
N ASN A 307 -19.16 -3.02 -15.03
CA ASN A 307 -20.14 -2.16 -14.36
C ASN A 307 -20.81 -1.03 -15.18
N ASN A 308 -20.67 -0.98 -16.52
CA ASN A 308 -21.17 0.17 -17.30
C ASN A 308 -22.24 -0.09 -18.37
N ASN A 309 -22.53 -1.30 -18.88
CA ASN A 309 -23.14 -1.36 -20.23
C ASN A 309 -24.17 -2.46 -20.59
N SER A 310 -25.03 -2.98 -19.69
CA SER A 310 -26.03 -3.96 -20.19
C SER A 310 -27.30 -4.10 -19.35
N GLN A 311 -28.37 -3.39 -19.75
CA GLN A 311 -29.72 -3.61 -19.21
C GLN A 311 -30.58 -4.59 -20.06
N ARG A 312 -30.06 -5.24 -21.12
CA ARG A 312 -30.89 -6.03 -22.04
C ARG A 312 -30.31 -7.36 -22.58
N VAL A 313 -29.17 -7.85 -22.09
CA VAL A 313 -28.58 -9.11 -22.58
C VAL A 313 -29.01 -10.27 -21.68
N PRO A 314 -29.30 -11.48 -22.20
CA PRO A 314 -29.49 -12.67 -21.37
C PRO A 314 -28.31 -12.85 -20.41
N THR A 315 -28.60 -13.15 -19.15
CA THR A 315 -27.58 -13.22 -18.11
C THR A 315 -27.68 -14.47 -17.26
N VAL A 316 -26.53 -14.94 -16.79
CA VAL A 316 -26.38 -16.02 -15.81
C VAL A 316 -26.26 -15.42 -14.41
N THR A 317 -27.02 -15.95 -13.45
CA THR A 317 -26.95 -15.51 -12.04
C THR A 317 -25.65 -16.02 -11.40
N LEU A 318 -25.20 -15.41 -10.29
CA LEU A 318 -24.02 -15.92 -9.58
C LEU A 318 -24.17 -17.41 -9.19
N LEU A 319 -25.36 -17.82 -8.74
CA LEU A 319 -25.63 -19.20 -8.36
C LEU A 319 -25.51 -20.16 -9.55
N GLN A 320 -26.01 -19.76 -10.72
CA GLN A 320 -25.85 -20.52 -11.96
C GLN A 320 -24.37 -20.57 -12.38
N PHE A 321 -23.65 -19.46 -12.23
CA PHE A 321 -22.22 -19.42 -12.52
C PHE A 321 -21.42 -20.34 -11.59
N GLU A 322 -21.70 -20.37 -10.29
CA GLU A 322 -21.06 -21.31 -9.36
C GLU A 322 -21.26 -22.78 -9.75
N LYS A 323 -22.45 -23.14 -10.23
CA LYS A 323 -22.73 -24.48 -10.76
C LYS A 323 -21.88 -24.80 -11.98
N LEU A 324 -21.71 -23.83 -12.89
CA LEU A 324 -20.84 -23.97 -14.05
C LEU A 324 -19.37 -24.11 -13.65
N VAL A 325 -18.92 -23.34 -12.65
CA VAL A 325 -17.56 -23.47 -12.08
C VAL A 325 -17.35 -24.88 -11.55
N LEU A 326 -18.30 -25.41 -10.76
CA LEU A 326 -18.20 -26.75 -10.22
C LEU A 326 -18.22 -27.83 -11.27
N LYS A 327 -19.12 -27.72 -12.24
CA LYS A 327 -19.16 -28.64 -13.37
C LYS A 327 -17.83 -28.64 -14.11
N MET A 328 -17.27 -27.47 -14.38
CA MET A 328 -15.98 -27.35 -15.05
C MET A 328 -14.83 -27.94 -14.19
N LEU A 329 -14.79 -27.68 -12.89
CA LEU A 329 -13.80 -28.27 -11.97
C LEU A 329 -13.90 -29.80 -11.89
N GLY A 330 -15.11 -30.34 -11.93
CA GLY A 330 -15.36 -31.77 -11.96
C GLY A 330 -14.97 -32.41 -13.28
N ASP A 331 -15.35 -31.80 -14.40
CA ASP A 331 -15.08 -32.32 -15.74
C ASP A 331 -13.59 -32.27 -16.10
N LEU A 332 -12.82 -31.38 -15.46
CA LEU A 332 -11.38 -31.34 -15.61
C LEU A 332 -10.67 -32.59 -15.06
N GLN A 333 -11.27 -33.30 -14.09
CA GLN A 333 -10.68 -34.50 -13.46
C GLN A 333 -9.29 -34.28 -12.87
N LEU A 334 -9.01 -33.05 -12.41
CA LEU A 334 -7.71 -32.64 -11.88
C LEU A 334 -7.85 -32.15 -10.44
N PRO A 335 -6.88 -32.44 -9.55
CA PRO A 335 -6.81 -31.78 -8.25
C PRO A 335 -6.89 -30.26 -8.39
N LEU A 336 -7.58 -29.59 -7.47
CA LEU A 336 -7.89 -28.14 -7.56
C LEU A 336 -6.63 -27.27 -7.69
N GLU A 337 -5.53 -27.69 -7.07
CA GLU A 337 -4.21 -27.07 -7.12
C GLU A 337 -3.58 -27.11 -8.52
N ARG A 338 -3.94 -28.10 -9.35
CA ARG A 338 -3.43 -28.26 -10.73
C ARG A 338 -4.31 -27.62 -11.80
N VAL A 339 -5.57 -27.33 -11.48
CA VAL A 339 -6.54 -26.71 -12.39
C VAL A 339 -5.99 -25.47 -13.09
N PRO A 340 -5.47 -24.44 -12.39
CA PRO A 340 -4.97 -23.24 -13.07
C PRO A 340 -3.82 -23.52 -14.05
N LYS A 341 -2.88 -24.43 -13.70
CA LYS A 341 -1.76 -24.82 -14.58
C LYS A 341 -2.29 -25.52 -15.84
N GLU A 342 -3.11 -26.54 -15.68
CA GLU A 342 -3.62 -27.33 -16.81
C GLU A 342 -4.59 -26.54 -17.69
N LEU A 343 -5.34 -25.60 -17.13
CA LEU A 343 -6.18 -24.71 -17.93
C LEU A 343 -5.34 -23.76 -18.80
N ARG A 344 -4.27 -23.18 -18.24
CA ARG A 344 -3.33 -22.36 -19.02
C ARG A 344 -2.65 -23.17 -20.12
N ARG A 345 -2.28 -24.43 -19.84
CA ARG A 345 -1.79 -25.36 -20.86
C ARG A 345 -2.82 -25.61 -21.97
N ALA A 346 -4.05 -25.97 -21.60
CA ALA A 346 -5.11 -26.18 -22.58
C ALA A 346 -5.36 -24.95 -23.46
N GLN A 347 -5.35 -23.75 -22.87
CA GLN A 347 -5.44 -22.49 -23.61
C GLN A 347 -4.26 -22.30 -24.57
N ARG A 348 -3.02 -22.60 -24.14
CA ARG A 348 -1.84 -22.58 -25.01
C ARG A 348 -2.00 -23.52 -26.19
N ARG A 349 -2.39 -24.78 -25.97
CA ARG A 349 -2.62 -25.76 -27.05
C ARG A 349 -3.75 -25.32 -27.97
N GLN A 350 -4.80 -24.72 -27.44
CA GLN A 350 -5.88 -24.16 -28.25
C GLN A 350 -5.36 -23.05 -29.16
N ARG A 351 -4.61 -22.07 -28.63
CA ARG A 351 -4.00 -20.99 -29.44
C ARG A 351 -3.07 -21.54 -30.52
N ILE A 352 -2.27 -22.54 -30.19
CA ILE A 352 -1.39 -23.22 -31.16
C ILE A 352 -2.22 -23.83 -32.29
N ARG A 353 -3.29 -24.58 -31.96
CA ARG A 353 -4.18 -25.17 -32.97
C ARG A 353 -4.87 -24.12 -33.83
N GLU A 354 -5.42 -23.07 -33.22
CA GLU A 354 -6.11 -21.98 -33.94
C GLU A 354 -5.16 -21.29 -34.92
N ARG A 355 -3.93 -20.97 -34.49
CA ARG A 355 -2.89 -20.40 -35.37
C ARG A 355 -2.48 -21.37 -36.47
N ALA A 356 -2.32 -22.65 -36.16
CA ALA A 356 -1.99 -23.67 -37.15
C ALA A 356 -3.10 -23.85 -38.19
N THR A 357 -4.38 -23.76 -37.80
CA THR A 357 -5.51 -23.81 -38.74
C THR A 357 -5.63 -22.56 -39.60
N GLY A 358 -5.14 -21.42 -39.14
CA GLY A 358 -5.14 -20.15 -39.87
C GLY A 358 -4.07 -20.05 -40.97
N LEU A 359 -3.05 -20.93 -40.94
CA LEU A 359 -2.05 -21.00 -42.00
C LEU A 359 -2.61 -21.76 -43.21
N GLU A 360 -3.01 -21.03 -44.25
CA GLU A 360 -3.25 -21.63 -45.57
C GLU A 360 -1.97 -22.33 -46.04
N MET A 361 -1.97 -23.67 -46.08
CA MET A 361 -0.84 -24.46 -46.58
C MET A 361 -0.66 -24.22 -48.08
N ARG A 362 0.15 -23.23 -48.45
CA ARG A 362 0.45 -22.90 -49.86
C ARG A 362 1.53 -23.81 -50.43
N ASN A 363 2.38 -24.42 -49.60
CA ASN A 363 3.43 -25.35 -50.04
C ASN A 363 3.37 -26.68 -49.26
N PRO A 364 3.42 -27.85 -49.92
CA PRO A 364 3.49 -29.16 -49.24
C PRO A 364 4.70 -29.32 -48.32
N ARG A 365 5.77 -28.53 -48.47
CA ARG A 365 6.87 -28.47 -47.48
C ARG A 365 6.44 -27.84 -46.15
N ASP A 366 5.50 -26.89 -46.17
CA ASP A 366 4.94 -26.29 -44.97
C ASP A 366 4.18 -27.33 -44.13
N ALA A 367 3.65 -28.38 -44.76
CA ALA A 367 2.91 -29.43 -44.05
C ALA A 367 3.83 -30.27 -43.13
N SER A 368 5.00 -30.69 -43.62
CA SER A 368 5.99 -31.40 -42.79
C SER A 368 6.51 -30.52 -41.65
N PHE A 369 6.60 -29.22 -41.89
CA PHE A 369 7.14 -28.29 -40.92
C PHE A 369 6.10 -27.89 -39.85
N ILE A 370 4.86 -27.65 -40.26
CA ILE A 370 3.71 -27.53 -39.34
C ILE A 370 3.56 -28.81 -38.52
N GLN A 371 3.83 -29.99 -39.08
CA GLN A 371 3.82 -31.24 -38.31
C GLN A 371 4.88 -31.23 -37.19
N VAL A 372 6.07 -30.67 -37.42
CA VAL A 372 7.11 -30.50 -36.39
C VAL A 372 6.69 -29.48 -35.34
N ILE A 373 6.15 -28.32 -35.73
CA ILE A 373 5.63 -27.33 -34.76
C ILE A 373 4.45 -27.93 -33.97
N MET A 374 3.60 -28.71 -34.60
CA MET A 374 2.44 -29.31 -33.94
C MET A 374 2.80 -30.53 -33.08
N SER A 375 4.00 -31.09 -33.26
CA SER A 375 4.54 -32.14 -32.41
C SER A 375 4.70 -31.66 -30.97
N ASP A 376 4.30 -32.51 -30.02
CA ASP A 376 4.51 -32.26 -28.59
C ASP A 376 5.98 -32.42 -28.16
N LEU A 377 6.82 -33.02 -29.02
CA LEU A 377 8.25 -33.14 -28.78
C LEU A 377 8.99 -31.85 -29.17
N PRO A 378 9.86 -31.30 -28.30
CA PRO A 378 10.69 -30.16 -28.64
C PRO A 378 11.68 -30.50 -29.77
N PRO A 379 11.96 -29.58 -30.71
CA PRO A 379 13.04 -29.77 -31.67
C PRO A 379 14.40 -29.71 -30.95
N GLN A 380 15.39 -30.45 -31.48
CA GLN A 380 16.73 -30.48 -30.91
C GLN A 380 17.42 -29.11 -30.93
N HIS A 381 17.12 -28.26 -31.91
CA HIS A 381 17.72 -26.94 -32.06
C HIS A 381 16.72 -25.90 -32.58
N LEU A 382 16.94 -24.65 -32.19
CA LEU A 382 16.32 -23.45 -32.75
C LEU A 382 17.39 -22.52 -33.33
N VAL A 383 16.98 -21.58 -34.17
CA VAL A 383 17.85 -20.55 -34.75
C VAL A 383 17.56 -19.22 -34.05
N ASN A 384 18.59 -18.60 -33.47
CA ASN A 384 18.47 -17.31 -32.79
C ASN A 384 18.37 -16.15 -33.80
N ILE A 385 18.17 -14.92 -33.32
CA ILE A 385 18.06 -13.73 -34.19
C ILE A 385 19.33 -13.42 -34.99
N SER A 386 20.50 -13.91 -34.54
CA SER A 386 21.79 -13.76 -35.21
C SER A 386 21.98 -14.79 -36.33
N GLY A 387 21.10 -15.80 -36.41
CA GLY A 387 21.19 -16.93 -37.33
C GLY A 387 21.95 -18.13 -36.78
N ASP A 388 22.40 -18.09 -35.52
CA ASP A 388 23.12 -19.17 -34.87
C ASP A 388 22.16 -20.18 -34.26
N LYS A 389 22.54 -21.45 -34.30
CA LYS A 389 21.75 -22.53 -33.71
C LYS A 389 22.04 -22.66 -32.22
N PHE A 390 21.00 -22.81 -31.42
CA PHE A 390 21.11 -23.17 -30.01
C PHE A 390 20.18 -24.34 -29.68
N GLN A 391 20.58 -25.18 -28.72
CA GLN A 391 19.81 -26.34 -28.30
C GLN A 391 18.77 -25.94 -27.24
N ILE A 392 17.55 -26.46 -27.36
CA ILE A 392 16.54 -26.29 -26.30
C ILE A 392 16.88 -27.21 -25.13
N VAL A 393 17.02 -28.50 -25.42
CA VAL A 393 17.20 -29.59 -24.47
C VAL A 393 18.18 -30.62 -25.07
N THR A 394 19.07 -31.18 -24.25
CA THR A 394 19.89 -32.33 -24.62
C THR A 394 19.27 -33.64 -24.13
N ASP A 395 19.71 -34.79 -24.65
CA ASP A 395 19.13 -36.10 -24.31
C ASP A 395 19.17 -36.39 -22.79
N GLY A 396 20.18 -35.87 -22.07
CA GLY A 396 20.32 -36.01 -20.62
C GLY A 396 19.48 -35.02 -19.78
N GLU A 397 18.71 -34.14 -20.41
CA GLU A 397 17.94 -33.07 -19.75
C GLU A 397 16.43 -33.28 -19.82
N THR A 398 15.98 -34.37 -20.44
CA THR A 398 14.55 -34.66 -20.66
C THR A 398 13.74 -34.73 -19.36
N ASP A 399 14.38 -35.16 -18.27
CA ASP A 399 13.78 -35.24 -16.94
C ASP A 399 13.94 -33.98 -16.08
N LEU A 400 14.67 -32.96 -16.57
CA LEU A 400 14.88 -31.74 -15.80
C LEU A 400 13.59 -30.94 -15.62
N ARG A 401 13.38 -30.48 -14.39
CA ARG A 401 12.25 -29.65 -13.98
C ARG A 401 12.78 -28.34 -13.43
N ILE A 402 12.65 -27.26 -14.19
CA ILE A 402 13.25 -25.97 -13.83
C ILE A 402 12.15 -24.91 -13.66
N PRO A 403 12.23 -24.01 -12.65
CA PRO A 403 11.22 -22.97 -12.48
C PRO A 403 11.10 -22.10 -13.74
N PRO A 404 9.86 -21.74 -14.17
CA PRO A 404 9.62 -21.14 -15.49
C PRO A 404 10.43 -19.85 -15.75
N ARG A 405 10.62 -19.03 -14.71
CA ARG A 405 11.35 -17.75 -14.83
C ARG A 405 12.77 -17.91 -15.36
N TYR A 406 13.46 -19.00 -15.02
CA TYR A 406 14.83 -19.24 -15.47
C TYR A 406 14.85 -19.76 -16.90
N LEU A 407 13.87 -20.59 -17.28
CA LEU A 407 13.73 -21.11 -18.64
C LEU A 407 13.44 -20.01 -19.65
N VAL A 408 12.47 -19.14 -19.34
CA VAL A 408 12.11 -18.00 -20.21
C VAL A 408 13.29 -17.03 -20.33
N TRP A 409 13.97 -16.73 -19.23
CA TRP A 409 15.17 -15.89 -19.25
C TRP A 409 16.31 -16.52 -20.07
N ALA A 410 16.61 -17.81 -19.89
CA ALA A 410 17.67 -18.50 -20.62
C ALA A 410 17.36 -18.55 -22.13
N TYR A 411 16.10 -18.76 -22.49
CA TYR A 411 15.66 -18.68 -23.88
C TYR A 411 15.87 -17.28 -24.45
N ASP A 412 15.42 -16.22 -23.77
CA ASP A 412 15.60 -14.84 -24.25
C ASP A 412 17.09 -14.49 -24.41
N ILE A 413 17.94 -14.95 -23.49
CA ILE A 413 19.40 -14.76 -23.57
C ILE A 413 19.97 -15.41 -24.83
N LEU A 414 19.63 -16.68 -25.10
CA LEU A 414 20.16 -17.42 -26.25
C LEU A 414 19.54 -16.97 -27.58
N ASN A 415 18.23 -16.72 -27.58
CA ASN A 415 17.48 -16.29 -28.76
C ASN A 415 17.88 -14.89 -29.22
N HIS A 416 18.23 -13.99 -28.30
CA HIS A 416 18.63 -12.61 -28.64
C HIS A 416 20.15 -12.37 -28.58
N ASP A 417 20.95 -13.41 -28.37
CA ASP A 417 22.41 -13.34 -28.27
C ASP A 417 22.90 -12.33 -27.20
N TRP A 418 22.26 -12.38 -26.03
CA TRP A 418 22.56 -11.53 -24.87
C TRP A 418 23.58 -12.15 -23.92
N CYS A 419 24.46 -13.01 -24.43
CA CYS A 419 25.42 -13.74 -23.62
C CYS A 419 26.34 -12.81 -22.80
N GLY A 420 26.57 -11.57 -23.26
CA GLY A 420 27.43 -10.59 -22.61
C GLY A 420 26.99 -10.09 -21.23
N VAL A 421 25.74 -10.36 -20.80
CA VAL A 421 25.27 -10.05 -19.43
C VAL A 421 25.20 -11.25 -18.50
N VAL A 422 25.43 -12.46 -19.02
CA VAL A 422 25.54 -13.63 -18.17
C VAL A 422 26.94 -13.64 -17.54
N LEU A 423 27.00 -13.86 -16.23
CA LEU A 423 28.28 -14.00 -15.54
C LEU A 423 29.09 -15.15 -16.15
N GLU A 424 30.39 -14.96 -16.36
CA GLU A 424 31.27 -15.99 -16.90
C GLU A 424 31.23 -17.30 -16.08
N ALA A 425 30.94 -17.20 -14.78
CA ALA A 425 30.77 -18.38 -13.91
C ALA A 425 29.56 -19.25 -14.27
N ILE A 426 28.54 -18.67 -14.89
CA ILE A 426 27.30 -19.34 -15.30
C ILE A 426 27.37 -19.69 -16.79
N LEU A 427 27.94 -18.81 -17.60
CA LEU A 427 28.03 -18.97 -19.04
C LEU A 427 29.11 -20.00 -19.40
N SER A 428 28.72 -21.05 -20.11
CA SER A 428 29.65 -21.93 -20.80
C SER A 428 29.25 -21.98 -22.29
N PRO A 429 30.21 -22.04 -23.22
CA PRO A 429 29.88 -22.20 -24.63
C PRO A 429 29.06 -23.49 -24.85
N GLY A 430 28.01 -23.40 -25.67
CA GLY A 430 27.22 -24.57 -26.07
C GLY A 430 26.20 -25.09 -25.05
N LEU A 431 25.87 -24.33 -24.00
CA LEU A 431 24.79 -24.72 -23.09
C LEU A 431 23.43 -24.70 -23.80
N SER A 432 22.59 -25.70 -23.49
CA SER A 432 21.17 -25.67 -23.86
C SER A 432 20.40 -24.62 -23.05
N VAL A 433 19.16 -24.33 -23.44
CA VAL A 433 18.24 -23.49 -22.63
C VAL A 433 18.09 -24.05 -21.22
N PHE A 434 17.93 -25.38 -21.08
CA PHE A 434 17.74 -26.04 -19.79
C PHE A 434 19.00 -25.98 -18.91
N GLN A 435 20.18 -26.24 -19.46
CA GLN A 435 21.42 -26.14 -18.68
C GLN A 435 21.71 -24.71 -18.22
N LEU A 436 21.50 -23.72 -19.10
CA LEU A 436 21.69 -22.32 -18.74
C LEU A 436 20.69 -21.89 -17.64
N ALA A 437 19.42 -22.31 -17.76
CA ALA A 437 18.40 -22.05 -16.75
C ALA A 437 18.72 -22.73 -15.41
N GLN A 438 19.24 -23.96 -15.44
CA GLN A 438 19.65 -24.70 -14.23
C GLN A 438 20.78 -23.98 -13.51
N LYS A 439 21.85 -23.60 -14.23
CA LYS A 439 22.97 -22.86 -13.63
C LYS A 439 22.53 -21.50 -13.06
N ALA A 440 21.61 -20.82 -13.74
CA ALA A 440 21.03 -19.57 -13.25
C ALA A 440 20.24 -19.77 -11.94
N TRP A 441 19.49 -20.86 -11.85
CA TRP A 441 18.72 -21.23 -10.66
C TRP A 441 19.63 -21.62 -9.48
N GLU A 442 20.65 -22.43 -9.73
CA GLU A 442 21.66 -22.80 -8.73
C GLU A 442 22.41 -21.57 -8.20
N TRP A 443 22.76 -20.64 -9.09
CA TRP A 443 23.43 -19.39 -8.71
C TRP A 443 22.59 -18.54 -7.75
N GLU A 444 21.32 -18.28 -8.06
CA GLU A 444 20.43 -17.53 -7.16
C GLU A 444 20.16 -18.27 -5.85
N SER A 445 20.04 -19.61 -5.90
CA SER A 445 19.84 -20.44 -4.70
C SER A 445 21.03 -20.40 -3.74
N ASN A 446 22.24 -20.19 -4.28
CA ASN A 446 23.47 -19.99 -3.51
C ASN A 446 23.68 -18.52 -3.07
N GLY A 447 22.64 -17.69 -3.13
CA GLY A 447 22.68 -16.30 -2.70
C GLY A 447 23.24 -15.32 -3.74
N GLY A 448 23.54 -15.79 -4.95
CA GLY A 448 23.88 -14.94 -6.08
C GLY A 448 22.67 -14.12 -6.56
N SER A 449 22.92 -13.10 -7.38
CA SER A 449 21.87 -12.33 -8.06
C SER A 449 22.19 -12.21 -9.54
N LEU A 450 21.20 -12.47 -10.39
CA LEU A 450 21.26 -12.21 -11.82
C LEU A 450 20.50 -10.93 -12.13
N TYR A 451 21.23 -9.88 -12.52
CA TYR A 451 20.69 -8.53 -12.62
C TYR A 451 19.49 -8.44 -13.59
N THR A 452 19.60 -9.00 -14.79
CA THR A 452 18.52 -8.95 -15.80
C THR A 452 17.34 -9.86 -15.44
N LEU A 453 17.60 -11.00 -14.79
CA LEU A 453 16.57 -11.93 -14.31
C LEU A 453 15.65 -11.30 -13.25
N SER A 454 16.11 -10.25 -12.57
CA SER A 454 15.29 -9.49 -11.62
C SER A 454 14.24 -8.57 -12.27
N SER A 455 14.21 -8.45 -13.60
CA SER A 455 13.22 -7.64 -14.31
C SER A 455 11.79 -8.16 -14.12
N SER A 456 10.81 -7.27 -14.17
CA SER A 456 9.39 -7.62 -13.98
C SER A 456 8.80 -8.50 -15.09
N CYS A 457 9.46 -8.61 -16.24
CA CYS A 457 9.06 -9.55 -17.29
C CYS A 457 9.32 -11.01 -16.89
N TYR A 458 10.32 -11.29 -16.05
CA TYR A 458 10.65 -12.64 -15.54
C TYR A 458 10.17 -12.91 -14.11
N THR A 459 9.91 -11.86 -13.33
CA THR A 459 9.48 -11.99 -11.93
C THR A 459 7.97 -11.91 -11.77
N CYS A 460 7.47 -12.50 -10.69
CA CYS A 460 6.06 -12.44 -10.30
C CYS A 460 5.55 -10.99 -10.23
N GLY A 461 4.47 -10.71 -10.96
CA GLY A 461 3.83 -9.40 -10.86
C GLY A 461 4.53 -8.34 -11.70
N GLU A 462 4.32 -8.42 -13.02
CA GLU A 462 4.75 -7.41 -13.97
C GLU A 462 4.31 -6.01 -13.50
N ASP A 463 5.20 -5.00 -13.56
CA ASP A 463 5.13 -3.68 -12.86
C ASP A 463 5.67 -3.64 -11.40
N GLY A 464 6.31 -4.72 -10.93
CA GLY A 464 6.83 -4.83 -9.56
C GLY A 464 5.74 -5.05 -8.51
N ARG A 465 4.53 -5.41 -8.95
CA ARG A 465 3.39 -5.71 -8.07
C ARG A 465 3.28 -7.21 -7.90
N LYS A 466 4.02 -7.77 -6.95
CA LYS A 466 3.87 -9.18 -6.56
C LYS A 466 2.38 -9.49 -6.37
N HIS A 467 1.88 -10.49 -7.09
CA HIS A 467 0.52 -10.94 -6.85
C HIS A 467 0.44 -11.55 -5.44
N PRO A 468 -0.73 -11.50 -4.78
CA PRO A 468 -0.91 -12.19 -3.50
C PRO A 468 -0.49 -13.65 -3.60
N ALA A 469 -0.10 -14.28 -2.48
CA ALA A 469 0.15 -15.72 -2.43
C ALA A 469 -1.07 -16.57 -2.88
N THR A 470 -2.26 -15.96 -2.86
CA THR A 470 -3.52 -16.56 -3.31
C THR A 470 -3.73 -16.48 -4.81
N GLU A 471 -2.89 -15.76 -5.56
CA GLU A 471 -2.95 -15.71 -7.01
C GLU A 471 -1.79 -16.54 -7.56
N SER A 472 -1.98 -17.17 -8.71
CA SER A 472 -0.91 -17.84 -9.44
C SER A 472 -0.72 -17.19 -10.80
N CYS A 473 0.51 -17.14 -11.28
CA CYS A 473 0.82 -16.81 -12.66
C CYS A 473 1.85 -17.82 -13.19
N GLU A 474 2.04 -17.85 -14.50
CA GLU A 474 3.00 -18.75 -15.16
C GLU A 474 4.42 -18.66 -14.58
N ARG A 475 4.81 -17.49 -14.06
CA ARG A 475 6.14 -17.24 -13.48
C ARG A 475 6.37 -17.92 -12.13
N CYS A 476 5.28 -18.30 -11.45
CA CYS A 476 5.28 -18.92 -10.13
C CYS A 476 4.71 -20.34 -10.14
N GLU A 477 4.50 -20.91 -11.31
CA GLU A 477 4.09 -22.31 -11.42
C GLU A 477 5.17 -23.25 -10.90
N GLU A 478 4.74 -24.50 -10.68
CA GLU A 478 5.67 -25.60 -10.51
C GLU A 478 6.69 -25.66 -11.67
N PRO A 479 7.92 -26.13 -11.40
CA PRO A 479 8.96 -26.27 -12.43
C PRO A 479 8.47 -26.98 -13.70
N TRP A 480 8.86 -26.46 -14.86
CA TRP A 480 8.48 -26.98 -16.18
C TRP A 480 9.47 -28.05 -16.66
N ASN A 481 8.95 -29.06 -17.37
CA ASN A 481 9.76 -29.93 -18.24
C ASN A 481 9.94 -29.35 -19.65
N PRO A 482 10.79 -29.99 -20.48
CA PRO A 482 10.94 -29.63 -21.88
C PRO A 482 9.62 -29.55 -22.65
N GLU A 483 8.65 -30.44 -22.41
CA GLU A 483 7.36 -30.39 -23.10
C GLU A 483 6.52 -29.16 -22.71
N GLU A 484 6.44 -28.83 -21.41
CA GLU A 484 5.71 -27.65 -20.91
C GLU A 484 6.34 -26.35 -21.38
N PHE A 485 7.67 -26.29 -21.41
CA PHE A 485 8.42 -25.16 -21.96
C PHE A 485 8.20 -25.03 -23.47
N TRP A 486 8.24 -26.14 -24.22
CA TRP A 486 7.99 -26.13 -25.66
C TRP A 486 6.55 -25.72 -26.01
N GLU A 487 5.57 -26.19 -25.24
CA GLU A 487 4.18 -25.75 -25.33
C GLU A 487 4.03 -24.24 -25.10
N TRP A 488 4.74 -23.69 -24.11
CA TRP A 488 4.78 -22.24 -23.89
C TRP A 488 5.40 -21.52 -25.09
N LEU A 489 6.57 -21.98 -25.53
CA LEU A 489 7.35 -21.34 -26.57
C LEU A 489 6.60 -21.28 -27.90
N ARG A 490 5.96 -22.39 -28.30
CA ARG A 490 5.09 -22.46 -29.47
C ARG A 490 3.88 -21.55 -29.36
N SER A 491 3.22 -21.50 -28.20
CA SER A 491 2.05 -20.63 -28.02
C SER A 491 2.40 -19.16 -28.20
N ARG A 492 3.61 -18.76 -27.81
CA ARG A 492 4.05 -17.36 -27.84
C ARG A 492 4.62 -17.00 -29.20
N HIS A 493 5.67 -17.72 -29.62
CA HIS A 493 6.48 -17.41 -30.80
C HIS A 493 6.07 -18.20 -32.04
N PHE A 494 4.83 -18.68 -32.12
CA PHE A 494 4.36 -19.52 -33.24
C PHE A 494 4.78 -18.97 -34.62
N GLU A 495 4.48 -17.70 -34.90
CA GLU A 495 4.80 -17.06 -36.19
C GLU A 495 6.32 -16.89 -36.38
N ASN A 496 7.04 -16.49 -35.35
CA ASN A 496 8.50 -16.34 -35.42
C ASN A 496 9.20 -17.69 -35.65
N ILE A 497 8.79 -18.75 -34.95
CA ILE A 497 9.29 -20.11 -35.12
C ILE A 497 8.93 -20.62 -36.51
N TYR A 498 7.73 -20.29 -37.00
CA TYR A 498 7.33 -20.64 -38.36
C TYR A 498 8.20 -19.94 -39.41
N ASP A 499 8.37 -18.63 -39.30
CA ASP A 499 9.22 -17.82 -40.19
C ASP A 499 10.70 -18.24 -40.13
N GLN A 500 11.25 -18.55 -38.94
CA GLN A 500 12.64 -18.99 -38.74
C GLN A 500 12.96 -20.30 -39.46
N ASN A 501 11.98 -21.20 -39.57
CA ASN A 501 12.20 -22.51 -40.13
C ASN A 501 11.79 -22.61 -41.61
N ASN A 502 10.97 -21.69 -42.11
CA ASN A 502 10.66 -21.53 -43.53
C ASN A 502 11.76 -20.76 -44.32
N TYR A 503 13.00 -20.81 -43.84
CA TYR A 503 14.16 -20.01 -44.28
C TYR A 503 14.68 -20.31 -45.70
N ASP A 504 14.07 -21.23 -46.44
CA ASP A 504 14.55 -21.62 -47.78
C ASP A 504 14.28 -20.50 -48.82
N GLN A 505 15.28 -19.61 -48.94
CA GLN A 505 15.69 -18.78 -50.08
C GLN A 505 14.93 -17.49 -50.45
N ASN A 506 13.64 -17.31 -50.18
CA ASN A 506 12.91 -16.12 -50.67
C ASN A 506 12.59 -15.02 -49.63
N ASN A 507 12.93 -15.22 -48.35
CA ASN A 507 12.57 -14.28 -47.28
C ASN A 507 13.78 -13.73 -46.50
N TYR A 508 14.96 -13.76 -47.12
CA TYR A 508 16.19 -13.21 -46.55
C TYR A 508 16.02 -11.74 -46.13
N ASP A 509 15.29 -10.95 -46.93
CA ASP A 509 15.08 -9.52 -46.66
C ASP A 509 14.31 -9.25 -45.35
N ARG A 510 13.35 -10.10 -44.98
CA ARG A 510 12.51 -9.89 -43.78
C ARG A 510 13.25 -10.28 -42.49
N VAL A 511 14.07 -11.32 -42.54
CA VAL A 511 14.92 -11.71 -41.41
C VAL A 511 16.07 -10.72 -41.27
N GLU A 512 16.69 -10.34 -42.38
CA GLU A 512 17.71 -9.31 -42.40
C GLU A 512 17.14 -7.98 -41.88
N GLU A 513 15.86 -7.66 -42.13
CA GLU A 513 15.21 -6.51 -41.54
C GLU A 513 14.97 -6.65 -40.03
N SER A 514 14.52 -7.81 -39.55
CA SER A 514 14.40 -8.07 -38.10
C SER A 514 15.76 -8.03 -37.39
N ARG A 515 16.79 -8.59 -38.02
CA ARG A 515 18.19 -8.54 -37.58
C ARG A 515 18.72 -7.11 -37.57
N LYS A 516 18.46 -6.35 -38.64
CA LYS A 516 18.77 -4.91 -38.71
C LYS A 516 18.03 -4.14 -37.63
N VAL A 517 16.78 -4.47 -37.30
CA VAL A 517 16.04 -3.82 -36.21
C VAL A 517 16.70 -4.12 -34.86
N ALA A 518 17.08 -5.37 -34.58
CA ALA A 518 17.78 -5.73 -33.34
C ALA A 518 19.16 -5.06 -33.22
N ILE A 519 19.95 -5.06 -34.30
CA ILE A 519 21.27 -4.39 -34.35
C ILE A 519 21.12 -2.85 -34.27
N ARG A 520 20.08 -2.28 -34.88
CA ARG A 520 19.77 -0.85 -34.74
C ARG A 520 19.30 -0.52 -33.34
N PHE A 521 18.57 -1.41 -32.66
CA PHE A 521 18.11 -1.20 -31.29
C PHE A 521 19.28 -1.09 -30.30
N SER A 522 20.38 -1.82 -30.54
CA SER A 522 21.59 -1.71 -29.71
C SER A 522 22.45 -0.48 -30.02
N SER A 523 22.37 0.08 -31.23
CA SER A 523 23.28 1.15 -31.70
C SER A 523 22.61 2.53 -31.90
N GLN A 524 21.30 2.59 -32.08
CA GLN A 524 20.56 3.83 -32.37
C GLN A 524 19.71 4.30 -31.17
N SER A 525 19.52 5.62 -31.10
CA SER A 525 18.51 6.26 -30.24
C SER A 525 17.15 5.61 -30.44
N VAL A 526 16.57 5.09 -29.36
CA VAL A 526 15.29 4.38 -29.34
C VAL A 526 14.14 5.24 -29.89
N GLY A 527 14.28 6.58 -29.79
CA GLY A 527 13.29 7.54 -30.30
C GLY A 527 13.11 7.54 -31.82
N LYS A 528 13.96 6.85 -32.58
CA LYS A 528 13.86 6.76 -34.06
C LYS A 528 13.12 5.52 -34.56
N LEU A 529 12.84 4.54 -33.70
CA LEU A 529 12.17 3.31 -34.10
C LEU A 529 10.65 3.49 -34.11
N HIS A 530 10.00 2.92 -35.13
CA HIS A 530 8.55 2.91 -35.21
C HIS A 530 7.98 2.10 -34.03
N ARG A 531 6.85 2.54 -33.50
CA ARG A 531 6.16 1.90 -32.35
C ARG A 531 5.90 0.41 -32.58
N ASP A 532 5.55 0.03 -33.81
CA ASP A 532 5.24 -1.36 -34.15
C ASP A 532 6.49 -2.26 -34.00
N GLY A 533 7.67 -1.77 -34.39
CA GLY A 533 8.92 -2.51 -34.21
C GLY A 533 9.28 -2.70 -32.74
N LEU A 534 9.03 -1.68 -31.92
CA LEU A 534 9.24 -1.74 -30.47
C LEU A 534 8.24 -2.66 -29.78
N SER A 535 6.98 -2.64 -30.23
CA SER A 535 5.92 -3.53 -29.72
C SER A 535 6.26 -4.98 -30.02
N LYS A 536 6.79 -5.28 -31.21
CA LYS A 536 7.29 -6.62 -31.55
C LYS A 536 8.39 -7.09 -30.59
N ILE A 537 9.35 -6.22 -30.25
CA ILE A 537 10.40 -6.55 -29.26
C ILE A 537 9.79 -6.79 -27.87
N ILE A 538 8.84 -5.96 -27.44
CA ILE A 538 8.14 -6.13 -26.16
C ILE A 538 7.39 -7.47 -26.10
N ASP A 539 6.74 -7.85 -27.19
CA ASP A 539 5.97 -9.08 -27.33
C ASP A 539 6.89 -10.31 -27.36
N GLU A 540 8.13 -10.17 -27.84
CA GLU A 540 9.11 -11.26 -27.86
C GLU A 540 9.66 -11.58 -26.46
N ILE A 541 9.91 -10.59 -25.62
CA ILE A 541 10.67 -10.77 -24.36
C ILE A 541 9.79 -11.19 -23.19
N GLY A 542 10.21 -12.17 -22.39
CA GLY A 542 9.54 -12.58 -21.15
C GLY A 542 8.24 -13.37 -21.36
N PHE A 543 7.37 -13.38 -20.34
CA PHE A 543 6.07 -14.10 -20.37
C PHE A 543 4.94 -13.31 -21.05
N ASP A 544 3.77 -13.94 -21.26
CA ASP A 544 2.59 -13.34 -21.89
C ASP A 544 2.17 -12.04 -21.20
N ILE A 545 1.77 -11.06 -22.01
CA ILE A 545 1.36 -9.73 -21.53
C ILE A 545 0.07 -9.88 -20.72
N PRO A 546 0.00 -9.34 -19.49
CA PRO A 546 -1.21 -9.39 -18.67
C PRO A 546 -2.37 -8.69 -19.39
N ALA A 547 -3.47 -9.41 -19.61
CA ALA A 547 -4.67 -8.84 -20.19
C ALA A 547 -5.26 -7.72 -19.29
N GLY A 548 -5.71 -6.62 -19.90
CA GLY A 548 -6.58 -5.64 -19.24
C GLY A 548 -5.90 -4.55 -18.40
N ARG A 549 -4.65 -4.18 -18.67
CA ARG A 549 -4.02 -3.01 -18.04
C ARG A 549 -4.07 -1.79 -18.95
N GLU A 550 -5.11 -0.98 -18.82
CA GLU A 550 -5.13 0.41 -19.29
C GLU A 550 -4.30 1.30 -18.35
N ASP A 551 -3.02 0.96 -18.18
CA ASP A 551 -2.10 1.83 -17.47
C ASP A 551 -1.87 3.11 -18.28
N SER A 552 -1.49 4.19 -17.60
CA SER A 552 -1.09 5.42 -18.30
C SER A 552 0.09 5.10 -19.22
N ARG A 553 -0.06 5.44 -20.49
CA ARG A 553 0.98 5.34 -21.51
C ARG A 553 1.79 6.63 -21.53
N PHE A 554 3.11 6.49 -21.64
CA PHE A 554 4.06 7.59 -21.60
C PHE A 554 4.95 7.56 -22.84
N GLN A 555 5.28 8.73 -23.37
CA GLN A 555 6.24 8.84 -24.45
C GLN A 555 7.57 8.23 -24.03
N MET A 556 8.18 7.45 -24.91
CA MET A 556 9.48 6.84 -24.64
C MET A 556 10.55 7.92 -24.46
N CYS A 557 11.22 7.88 -23.33
CA CYS A 557 12.31 8.80 -23.01
C CYS A 557 13.64 8.21 -23.50
N ASP A 558 14.44 9.02 -24.20
CA ASP A 558 15.78 8.61 -24.65
C ASP A 558 16.78 8.69 -23.49
N VAL A 559 16.57 7.79 -22.52
CA VAL A 559 17.40 7.72 -21.32
C VAL A 559 18.60 6.86 -21.63
N SER A 560 19.77 7.35 -21.24
CA SER A 560 21.02 6.62 -21.43
C SER A 560 21.00 5.33 -20.60
N VAL A 561 21.43 4.23 -21.24
CA VAL A 561 21.35 2.87 -20.68
C VAL A 561 22.21 2.72 -19.42
N GLU A 562 23.24 3.55 -19.27
CA GLU A 562 24.12 3.63 -18.11
C GLU A 562 23.34 3.89 -16.81
N LYS A 563 22.20 4.60 -16.90
CA LYS A 563 21.32 4.80 -15.75
C LYS A 563 20.64 3.53 -15.26
N PHE A 564 20.67 2.44 -16.03
CA PHE A 564 20.12 1.13 -15.68
C PHE A 564 21.19 0.04 -15.60
N MET A 565 22.48 0.36 -15.79
CA MET A 565 23.60 -0.56 -15.54
C MET A 565 23.80 -0.79 -14.05
N PRO A 566 24.07 -2.00 -13.52
CA PRO A 566 24.27 -2.25 -12.08
C PRO A 566 25.13 -1.19 -11.36
N THR A 567 24.73 -0.72 -10.17
CA THR A 567 25.52 0.21 -9.33
C THR A 567 25.55 -0.25 -7.87
N PHE A 568 26.48 0.31 -7.09
CA PHE A 568 26.50 0.18 -5.64
C PHE A 568 25.13 0.62 -5.06
N GLY A 569 24.44 -0.30 -4.38
CA GLY A 569 23.12 -0.08 -3.79
C GLY A 569 21.90 -0.56 -4.61
N PHE A 570 22.05 -0.92 -5.89
CA PHE A 570 20.96 -1.47 -6.71
C PHE A 570 21.35 -2.80 -7.34
N THR A 571 21.02 -3.89 -6.66
CA THR A 571 21.29 -5.27 -7.09
C THR A 571 20.23 -5.84 -8.03
N SER A 572 19.16 -5.09 -8.32
CA SER A 572 18.09 -5.49 -9.24
C SER A 572 17.78 -4.42 -10.29
N LEU A 573 17.57 -4.86 -11.52
CA LEU A 573 17.13 -4.05 -12.65
C LEU A 573 15.73 -3.47 -12.38
N SER A 574 14.80 -4.29 -11.89
CA SER A 574 13.44 -3.83 -11.56
C SER A 574 13.42 -2.79 -10.45
N GLY A 575 14.24 -2.97 -9.39
CA GLY A 575 14.34 -2.02 -8.28
C GLY A 575 14.89 -0.67 -8.74
N ARG A 576 15.88 -0.70 -9.63
CA ARG A 576 16.44 0.52 -10.22
C ARG A 576 15.49 1.19 -11.19
N PHE A 577 14.85 0.41 -12.06
CA PHE A 577 13.84 0.91 -12.97
C PHE A 577 12.67 1.54 -12.21
N ALA A 578 12.22 0.92 -11.11
CA ALA A 578 11.21 1.48 -10.21
C ALA A 578 11.68 2.79 -9.55
N SER A 579 12.89 2.84 -9.01
CA SER A 579 13.46 4.05 -8.41
C SER A 579 13.54 5.18 -9.42
N TRP A 580 14.02 4.90 -10.63
CA TRP A 580 14.09 5.87 -11.72
C TRP A 580 12.69 6.35 -12.13
N TRP A 581 11.74 5.44 -12.28
CA TRP A 581 10.36 5.77 -12.64
C TRP A 581 9.65 6.63 -11.58
N MET A 582 9.96 6.40 -10.29
CA MET A 582 9.36 7.11 -9.16
C MET A 582 10.07 8.42 -8.80
N ALA A 583 11.26 8.68 -9.35
CA ALA A 583 12.01 9.89 -9.04
C ALA A 583 11.22 11.16 -9.42
N PRO A 584 11.38 12.29 -8.71
CA PRO A 584 10.72 13.57 -9.01
C PRO A 584 10.95 14.08 -10.45
N CYS A 585 12.01 13.60 -11.10
CA CYS A 585 12.28 13.81 -12.53
C CYS A 585 11.29 13.10 -13.47
N SER A 586 10.31 12.36 -12.96
CA SER A 586 9.23 11.73 -13.75
C SER A 586 8.25 12.72 -14.38
N THR A 587 8.35 14.02 -14.06
CA THR A 587 7.75 15.10 -14.87
C THR A 587 8.23 15.10 -16.32
N VAL A 588 9.34 14.41 -16.64
CA VAL A 588 9.84 14.21 -18.00
C VAL A 588 8.94 13.30 -18.84
N PHE A 589 8.18 12.38 -18.23
CA PHE A 589 7.29 11.51 -18.98
C PHE A 589 6.00 12.23 -19.38
N LYS A 590 5.96 12.70 -20.62
CA LYS A 590 4.72 13.18 -21.21
C LYS A 590 3.78 12.00 -21.42
N LYS A 591 2.60 12.06 -20.80
CA LYS A 591 1.51 11.13 -21.12
C LYS A 591 1.23 11.21 -22.62
N SER A 592 1.16 10.06 -23.26
CA SER A 592 0.92 9.96 -24.70
C SER A 592 0.03 8.75 -24.95
N SER A 593 -1.02 8.92 -25.75
CA SER A 593 -1.87 7.81 -26.21
C SER A 593 -1.08 6.78 -27.00
N ASP A 594 -0.05 7.23 -27.71
CA ASP A 594 0.85 6.38 -28.51
C ASP A 594 2.10 5.94 -27.74
N GLY A 595 2.15 6.25 -26.44
CA GLY A 595 3.25 5.88 -25.57
C GLY A 595 3.21 4.40 -25.14
N PHE A 596 4.18 4.08 -24.28
CA PHE A 596 4.32 2.77 -23.66
C PHE A 596 3.99 2.85 -22.16
N CYS A 597 3.42 1.78 -21.63
CA CYS A 597 3.23 1.56 -20.21
C CYS A 597 4.59 1.38 -19.51
N ARG A 598 4.58 1.45 -18.18
CA ARG A 598 5.80 1.29 -17.36
C ARG A 598 6.51 -0.04 -17.62
N TRP A 599 5.76 -1.14 -17.66
CA TRP A 599 6.30 -2.47 -17.87
C TRP A 599 6.84 -2.68 -19.30
N GLU A 600 6.20 -2.07 -20.30
CA GLU A 600 6.67 -2.06 -21.70
C GLU A 600 8.06 -1.39 -21.80
N HIS A 601 8.25 -0.27 -21.10
CA HIS A 601 9.56 0.39 -21.01
C HIS A 601 10.60 -0.49 -20.32
N GLU A 602 10.24 -1.19 -19.24
CA GLU A 602 11.16 -2.07 -18.55
C GLU A 602 11.64 -3.22 -19.46
N ARG A 603 10.72 -3.84 -20.21
CA ARG A 603 11.04 -4.86 -21.22
C ARG A 603 11.98 -4.32 -22.29
N LEU A 604 11.77 -3.09 -22.78
CA LEU A 604 12.68 -2.44 -23.73
C LEU A 604 14.05 -2.11 -23.14
N MET A 605 14.16 -1.98 -21.81
CA MET A 605 15.46 -1.78 -21.17
C MET A 605 16.26 -3.07 -21.03
N VAL A 606 15.62 -4.23 -20.93
CA VAL A 606 16.31 -5.52 -20.80
C VAL A 606 17.31 -5.75 -21.95
N PRO A 607 16.93 -5.68 -23.25
CA PRO A 607 17.88 -5.85 -24.35
C PRO A 607 19.00 -4.82 -24.36
N ARG A 608 18.69 -3.56 -24.02
CA ARG A 608 19.70 -2.48 -24.02
C ARG A 608 20.73 -2.73 -22.93
N VAL A 609 20.27 -3.11 -21.73
CA VAL A 609 21.16 -3.47 -20.63
C VAL A 609 21.98 -4.70 -21.01
N SER A 610 21.34 -5.68 -21.65
CA SER A 610 21.95 -6.90 -22.16
C SER A 610 23.01 -6.70 -23.25
N SER A 611 22.86 -5.67 -24.07
CA SER A 611 23.75 -5.39 -25.21
C SER A 611 24.98 -4.57 -24.82
N THR A 612 24.94 -3.88 -23.67
CA THR A 612 26.09 -3.14 -23.17
C THR A 612 27.09 -4.15 -22.61
N LYS A 613 28.28 -4.23 -23.22
CA LYS A 613 29.39 -5.02 -22.65
C LYS A 613 29.66 -4.50 -21.24
N LEU A 614 29.24 -5.24 -20.23
CA LEU A 614 29.58 -4.93 -18.85
C LEU A 614 31.10 -4.98 -18.75
N VAL A 615 31.72 -3.83 -18.48
CA VAL A 615 33.06 -3.82 -17.92
C VAL A 615 32.95 -4.66 -16.65
N ALA A 616 33.81 -5.69 -16.53
CA ALA A 616 33.69 -6.80 -15.58
C ALA A 616 33.04 -6.38 -14.24
N PRO A 617 32.11 -7.19 -13.69
CA PRO A 617 31.41 -6.84 -12.45
C PRO A 617 32.43 -6.39 -11.42
N ILE A 618 32.16 -5.29 -10.74
CA ILE A 618 32.92 -4.90 -9.54
C ILE A 618 32.78 -6.07 -8.58
N THR A 619 33.76 -6.96 -8.57
CA THR A 619 33.80 -8.10 -7.67
C THR A 619 33.74 -7.50 -6.28
N VAL A 620 32.62 -7.71 -5.59
CA VAL A 620 32.47 -7.33 -4.19
C VAL A 620 33.42 -8.26 -3.43
N CYS A 621 34.67 -7.84 -3.36
CA CYS A 621 35.65 -8.43 -2.47
C CYS A 621 35.16 -8.10 -1.05
N PRO A 622 34.99 -9.09 -0.15
CA PRO A 622 34.78 -8.82 1.27
C PRO A 622 36.13 -8.36 1.84
N MET A 623 36.62 -7.21 1.40
CA MET A 623 37.85 -6.60 1.88
C MET A 623 37.49 -5.33 2.62
N VAL A 624 37.66 -5.45 3.94
CA VAL A 624 38.06 -4.40 4.86
C VAL A 624 38.95 -3.40 4.11
N CYS A 625 38.46 -2.18 3.88
CA CYS A 625 39.30 -1.06 3.51
C CYS A 625 38.74 0.20 4.17
N ASP A 626 39.52 0.67 5.15
CA ASP A 626 39.62 2.07 5.57
C ASP A 626 39.52 3.01 4.36
N THR A 627 38.56 3.94 4.42
CA THR A 627 38.68 5.22 3.71
C THR A 627 37.93 6.28 4.52
N THR A 628 38.72 7.09 5.21
CA THR A 628 38.39 8.39 5.78
C THR A 628 37.99 9.37 4.67
N GLU A 629 36.71 9.77 4.61
CA GLU A 629 36.29 11.15 4.32
C GLU A 629 34.77 11.36 4.54
N VAL A 630 34.48 12.05 5.65
CA VAL A 630 33.31 12.92 5.95
C VAL A 630 31.94 12.48 5.41
N GLN A 631 31.34 11.47 6.05
CA GLN A 631 29.88 11.38 6.23
C GLN A 631 29.58 11.28 7.73
N SER A 632 28.87 12.27 8.26
CA SER A 632 28.39 12.33 9.64
C SER A 632 27.30 11.28 9.92
N ARG A 633 27.68 10.01 9.95
CA ARG A 633 26.95 8.95 10.65
C ARG A 633 27.62 8.79 12.01
N CYS A 634 26.83 8.76 13.09
CA CYS A 634 27.30 8.55 14.46
C CYS A 634 28.37 7.45 14.50
N GLU A 635 29.61 7.83 14.78
CA GLU A 635 30.66 6.90 15.17
C GLU A 635 30.26 6.31 16.53
N VAL A 636 29.59 5.16 16.48
CA VAL A 636 29.54 4.25 17.62
C VAL A 636 30.91 3.59 17.66
N VAL A 637 31.77 4.05 18.57
CA VAL A 637 33.07 3.46 18.87
C VAL A 637 32.87 1.99 19.19
N ASN A 638 33.40 1.10 18.35
CA ASN A 638 33.47 -0.34 18.58
C ASN A 638 34.54 -0.67 19.66
N GLY A 639 34.38 -0.10 20.84
CA GLY A 639 35.03 -0.53 22.08
C GLY A 639 33.94 -0.98 23.03
N SER A 640 34.11 -2.16 23.64
CA SER A 640 33.14 -2.92 24.45
C SER A 640 32.63 -2.25 25.73
N SER A 641 32.20 -0.99 25.66
CA SER A 641 31.60 -0.24 26.77
C SER A 641 30.13 0.03 26.44
N GLU A 642 29.26 -0.35 27.36
CA GLU A 642 27.80 -0.21 27.30
C GLU A 642 27.39 1.12 26.64
N ILE A 643 26.55 1.08 25.59
CA ILE A 643 25.96 2.29 24.99
C ILE A 643 24.93 2.84 25.97
N ASN A 644 25.42 3.52 27.00
CA ASN A 644 24.56 4.13 28.00
C ASN A 644 24.28 5.59 27.66
N THR A 645 24.99 6.21 26.70
CA THR A 645 24.84 7.64 26.38
C THR A 645 24.59 7.85 24.87
N CYS A 646 23.61 8.68 24.54
CA CYS A 646 23.29 9.12 23.17
C CYS A 646 23.62 10.61 22.99
N VAL A 647 24.08 10.97 21.79
CA VAL A 647 24.28 12.38 21.39
C VAL A 647 22.97 12.90 20.77
N GLY A 648 22.53 14.10 21.14
CA GLY A 648 21.36 14.72 20.54
C GLY A 648 21.56 15.08 19.06
N ILE A 649 20.46 15.37 18.35
CA ILE A 649 20.49 15.68 16.90
C ILE A 649 21.31 16.94 16.55
N ASN A 650 21.64 17.79 17.52
CA ASN A 650 22.49 18.96 17.30
C ASN A 650 23.29 19.32 18.57
N GLU A 651 24.30 20.17 18.41
CA GLU A 651 25.19 20.61 19.50
C GLU A 651 24.45 21.33 20.64
N SER A 652 23.23 21.82 20.40
CA SER A 652 22.40 22.47 21.43
C SER A 652 21.70 21.49 22.38
N ILE A 653 21.68 20.19 22.05
CA ILE A 653 21.07 19.16 22.89
C ILE A 653 22.20 18.39 23.58
N PRO A 654 22.33 18.50 24.92
CA PRO A 654 23.35 17.78 25.66
C PRO A 654 23.17 16.28 25.46
N ALA A 655 24.29 15.55 25.50
CA ALA A 655 24.26 14.09 25.55
C ALA A 655 23.38 13.63 26.73
N PHE A 656 22.60 12.57 26.51
CA PHE A 656 21.67 12.04 27.52
C PHE A 656 21.85 10.54 27.63
N ASP A 657 21.63 10.03 28.85
CA ASP A 657 21.78 8.61 29.11
C ASP A 657 20.50 7.85 28.74
N ILE A 658 20.66 6.65 28.17
CA ILE A 658 19.56 5.71 27.94
C ILE A 658 19.01 5.23 29.29
N THR A 659 19.90 4.83 30.19
CA THR A 659 19.55 4.31 31.52
C THR A 659 20.57 4.75 32.56
N PHE A 660 20.11 5.00 33.79
CA PHE A 660 20.98 5.07 34.96
C PHE A 660 21.15 3.70 35.64
N PRO A 661 22.18 3.49 36.48
CA PRO A 661 22.40 2.21 37.16
C PRO A 661 21.18 1.70 37.94
N GLN A 662 20.47 2.59 38.63
CA GLN A 662 19.26 2.27 39.40
C GLN A 662 18.02 1.95 38.55
N GLU A 663 18.10 2.15 37.23
CA GLU A 663 17.00 1.94 36.29
C GLU A 663 17.21 0.69 35.41
N LYS A 664 18.35 0.00 35.54
CA LYS A 664 18.70 -1.18 34.72
C LYS A 664 17.65 -2.30 34.79
N GLU A 665 16.91 -2.38 35.90
CA GLU A 665 15.85 -3.38 36.10
C GLU A 665 14.47 -2.95 35.58
N PHE A 666 14.32 -1.69 35.11
CA PHE A 666 13.03 -1.20 34.65
C PHE A 666 12.61 -1.93 33.38
N ARG A 667 11.34 -2.34 33.38
CA ARG A 667 10.63 -2.88 32.23
C ARG A 667 9.48 -1.95 31.94
N ILE A 668 9.53 -1.29 30.78
CA ILE A 668 8.57 -0.25 30.40
C ILE A 668 8.03 -0.56 29.01
N ALA A 669 6.72 -0.41 28.83
CA ALA A 669 6.08 -0.60 27.53
C ALA A 669 6.75 0.28 26.45
N ALA A 670 7.04 -0.35 25.30
CA ALA A 670 7.81 0.23 24.19
C ALA A 670 7.37 1.65 23.79
N ARG A 671 6.06 1.92 23.83
CA ARG A 671 5.47 3.21 23.45
C ARG A 671 6.04 4.38 24.25
N TYR A 672 6.30 4.19 25.54
CA TYR A 672 6.80 5.26 26.41
C TYR A 672 8.30 5.46 26.24
N LEU A 673 9.06 4.37 26.02
CA LEU A 673 10.49 4.45 25.75
C LEU A 673 10.77 5.15 24.43
N VAL A 674 10.02 4.82 23.39
CA VAL A 674 10.15 5.45 22.06
C VAL A 674 9.74 6.92 22.12
N TRP A 675 8.66 7.25 22.82
CA TRP A 675 8.29 8.64 23.06
C TRP A 675 9.39 9.39 23.84
N ALA A 676 9.87 8.85 24.96
CA ALA A 676 10.90 9.48 25.79
C ALA A 676 12.20 9.69 25.01
N PHE A 677 12.58 8.73 24.18
CA PHE A 677 13.71 8.86 23.28
C PHE A 677 13.54 10.00 22.29
N ASP A 678 12.38 10.10 21.63
CA ASP A 678 12.12 11.18 20.67
C ASP A 678 12.15 12.57 21.35
N ILE A 679 11.63 12.67 22.58
CA ILE A 679 11.71 13.90 23.40
C ILE A 679 13.16 14.29 23.68
N LEU A 680 13.97 13.35 24.17
CA LEU A 680 15.37 13.60 24.55
C LEU A 680 16.25 13.88 23.33
N HIS A 681 16.17 12.99 22.32
CA HIS A 681 16.98 13.05 21.11
C HIS A 681 16.79 14.35 20.33
N ARG A 682 15.57 14.89 20.29
CA ARG A 682 15.23 16.11 19.54
C ARG A 682 15.08 17.35 20.42
N GLY A 683 15.23 17.22 21.74
CA GLY A 683 15.12 18.31 22.69
C GLY A 683 13.70 18.88 22.81
N TRP A 684 12.68 18.06 22.62
CA TRP A 684 11.27 18.46 22.60
C TRP A 684 10.64 18.53 24.00
N TRP A 685 11.36 19.11 24.97
CA TRP A 685 10.95 19.17 26.38
C TRP A 685 9.60 19.85 26.61
N HIS A 686 9.21 20.79 25.73
CA HIS A 686 7.92 21.48 25.78
C HIS A 686 6.72 20.57 25.48
N LEU A 687 6.94 19.35 24.99
CA LEU A 687 5.89 18.34 24.77
C LEU A 687 5.66 17.42 25.97
N VAL A 688 6.48 17.51 27.02
CA VAL A 688 6.31 16.72 28.26
C VAL A 688 5.18 17.32 29.09
N PRO A 689 4.11 16.55 29.42
CA PRO A 689 2.94 17.10 30.10
C PRO A 689 3.10 17.25 31.63
N PHE A 690 4.28 16.95 32.17
CA PHE A 690 4.61 16.99 33.59
C PHE A 690 5.98 17.63 33.82
N GLU A 691 6.21 18.10 35.05
CA GLU A 691 7.49 18.67 35.43
C GLU A 691 8.58 17.59 35.50
N VAL A 692 9.75 17.88 34.96
CA VAL A 692 10.91 16.97 34.94
C VAL A 692 12.09 17.65 35.60
N THR A 693 12.59 17.06 36.69
CA THR A 693 13.85 17.46 37.33
C THR A 693 15.03 16.80 36.61
N LYS A 694 15.99 17.59 36.12
CA LYS A 694 17.18 17.09 35.42
C LYS A 694 18.32 16.77 36.41
N PRO A 695 19.20 15.78 36.11
CA PRO A 695 19.26 14.95 34.90
C PRO A 695 18.26 13.78 34.91
N ILE A 696 17.80 13.35 33.73
CA ILE A 696 16.89 12.21 33.54
C ILE A 696 17.34 11.38 32.33
N SER A 697 17.20 10.05 32.42
CA SER A 697 17.48 9.14 31.31
C SER A 697 16.24 8.89 30.44
N VAL A 698 16.38 8.12 29.35
CA VAL A 698 15.23 7.64 28.56
C VAL A 698 14.28 6.80 29.42
N PHE A 699 14.81 5.85 30.21
CA PHE A 699 14.01 4.99 31.07
C PHE A 699 13.34 5.75 32.22
N GLY A 700 14.05 6.72 32.82
CA GLY A 700 13.49 7.60 33.85
C GLY A 700 12.31 8.42 33.32
N LEU A 701 12.48 9.05 32.15
CA LEU A 701 11.42 9.86 31.53
C LEU A 701 10.23 9.00 31.10
N ALA A 702 10.49 7.81 30.55
CA ALA A 702 9.44 6.85 30.18
C ALA A 702 8.66 6.37 31.41
N ARG A 703 9.32 6.13 32.55
CA ARG A 703 8.68 5.75 33.80
C ARG A 703 7.76 6.86 34.32
N MET A 704 8.22 8.11 34.31
CA MET A 704 7.38 9.26 34.68
C MET A 704 6.15 9.37 33.77
N ALA A 705 6.30 9.07 32.47
CA ALA A 705 5.17 9.03 31.54
C ALA A 705 4.16 7.93 31.84
N VAL A 706 4.61 6.74 32.28
CA VAL A 706 3.74 5.65 32.75
C VAL A 706 2.95 6.11 33.98
N GLU A 707 3.63 6.67 34.98
CA GLU A 707 3.00 7.15 36.21
C GLU A 707 1.97 8.25 35.93
N TRP A 708 2.28 9.14 34.98
CA TRP A 708 1.36 10.17 34.51
C TRP A 708 0.13 9.58 33.78
N ASP A 709 0.30 8.63 32.87
CA ASP A 709 -0.80 7.95 32.16
C ASP A 709 -1.72 7.19 33.14
N ILE A 710 -1.18 6.62 34.22
CA ILE A 710 -1.96 5.99 35.28
C ILE A 710 -2.76 7.04 36.06
N ARG A 711 -2.11 8.11 36.54
CA ARG A 711 -2.80 9.17 37.31
C ARG A 711 -3.92 9.84 36.52
N THR A 712 -3.73 10.06 35.22
CA THR A 712 -4.75 10.67 34.35
C THR A 712 -5.93 9.75 34.08
N LYS A 713 -5.73 8.42 34.04
CA LYS A 713 -6.83 7.45 34.00
C LYS A 713 -7.67 7.48 35.29
N ASP A 714 -7.02 7.65 36.43
CA ASP A 714 -7.69 7.69 37.73
C ASP A 714 -8.35 9.06 38.01
N ASN A 715 -7.83 10.13 37.42
CA ASN A 715 -8.39 11.48 37.54
C ASN A 715 -8.46 12.20 36.18
N PRO A 716 -9.62 12.14 35.50
CA PRO A 716 -9.84 12.80 34.20
C PRO A 716 -9.74 14.33 34.24
N THR A 717 -9.65 14.94 35.44
CA THR A 717 -9.45 16.39 35.60
C THR A 717 -7.98 16.79 35.48
N LEU A 718 -7.04 15.84 35.65
CA LEU A 718 -5.64 16.07 35.32
C LEU A 718 -5.50 16.27 33.80
N LYS A 719 -4.70 17.26 33.42
CA LYS A 719 -4.47 17.66 32.01
C LYS A 719 -4.12 16.44 31.17
N THR A 720 -4.64 16.39 29.95
CA THR A 720 -4.52 15.24 29.05
C THR A 720 -3.07 14.97 28.64
N ASN A 721 -2.79 13.74 28.21
CA ASN A 721 -1.43 13.19 28.11
C ASN A 721 -0.59 13.80 26.96
N GLY A 722 -1.08 14.85 26.28
CA GLY A 722 -0.34 15.54 25.23
C GLY A 722 0.05 14.59 24.11
N THR A 723 1.32 14.61 23.69
CA THR A 723 1.82 13.77 22.60
C THR A 723 1.97 12.29 22.97
N LEU A 724 1.87 11.91 24.25
CA LEU A 724 1.84 10.50 24.67
C LEU A 724 0.62 9.76 24.13
N GLU A 725 -0.47 10.47 23.82
CA GLU A 725 -1.67 9.87 23.22
C GLU A 725 -1.50 9.51 21.74
N ALA A 726 -0.43 9.97 21.08
CA ALA A 726 -0.27 9.82 19.64
C ALA A 726 -0.24 8.33 19.23
N GLY A 727 -1.10 7.97 18.27
CA GLY A 727 -1.22 6.60 17.80
C GLY A 727 0.04 6.08 17.10
N CYS A 728 0.92 6.97 16.62
CA CYS A 728 2.24 6.62 16.09
C CYS A 728 3.11 5.88 17.12
N TYR A 729 3.01 6.19 18.42
CA TYR A 729 3.73 5.48 19.48
C TYR A 729 3.04 4.17 19.90
N ARG A 730 1.75 3.97 19.57
CA ARG A 730 0.98 2.74 19.87
C ARG A 730 1.20 1.62 18.84
N ALA A 731 2.08 1.82 17.84
CA ALA A 731 2.28 0.87 16.76
C ALA A 731 2.94 -0.46 17.17
N PHE A 732 3.49 -0.53 18.38
CA PHE A 732 3.99 -1.75 19.00
C PHE A 732 2.80 -2.59 19.50
N ALA A 733 2.11 -3.24 18.57
CA ALA A 733 0.89 -4.02 18.84
C ALA A 733 1.11 -5.22 19.79
N TYR A 734 2.36 -5.53 20.12
CA TYR A 734 2.74 -6.42 21.20
C TYR A 734 3.28 -5.53 22.32
N ASP A 735 2.41 -5.16 23.25
CA ASP A 735 2.64 -4.29 24.41
C ASP A 735 3.53 -5.00 25.45
N HIS A 736 4.60 -5.65 24.99
CA HIS A 736 5.61 -6.22 25.86
C HIS A 736 6.48 -5.09 26.38
N ASP A 737 6.70 -5.08 27.69
CA ASP A 737 7.69 -4.22 28.29
C ASP A 737 9.07 -4.52 27.70
N TRP A 738 9.81 -3.46 27.39
CA TRP A 738 11.20 -3.56 26.96
C TRP A 738 12.11 -3.29 28.14
N ASP A 739 13.18 -4.08 28.22
CA ASP A 739 14.34 -3.78 29.04
C ASP A 739 15.36 -2.93 28.26
N VAL A 740 16.44 -2.53 28.93
CA VAL A 740 17.49 -1.68 28.36
C VAL A 740 18.11 -2.31 27.12
N LEU A 741 18.34 -3.63 27.12
CA LEU A 741 18.96 -4.35 25.99
C LEU A 741 18.08 -4.29 24.74
N ARG A 742 16.80 -4.65 24.88
CA ARG A 742 15.86 -4.65 23.76
C ARG A 742 15.63 -3.25 23.19
N PHE A 743 15.55 -2.24 24.06
CA PHE A 743 15.45 -0.84 23.61
C PHE A 743 16.72 -0.39 22.87
N SER A 744 17.89 -0.73 23.38
CA SER A 744 19.18 -0.40 22.75
C SER A 744 19.32 -1.06 21.37
N ASP A 745 18.90 -2.31 21.23
CA ASP A 745 18.88 -3.00 19.93
C ASP A 745 17.92 -2.33 18.94
N TRP A 746 16.76 -1.87 19.39
CA TRP A 746 15.83 -1.12 18.54
C TRP A 746 16.45 0.20 18.05
N VAL A 747 17.10 0.97 18.93
CA VAL A 747 17.80 2.22 18.57
C VAL A 747 18.91 1.94 17.55
N LYS A 748 19.72 0.89 17.77
CA LYS A 748 20.84 0.53 16.89
C LYS A 748 20.41 0.06 15.50
N TRP A 749 19.43 -0.84 15.45
CA TRP A 749 19.18 -1.64 14.25
C TRP A 749 17.94 -1.20 13.47
N THR A 750 16.98 -0.55 14.12
CA THR A 750 15.66 -0.27 13.53
C THR A 750 15.39 1.22 13.33
N ARG A 751 16.01 2.10 14.11
CA ARG A 751 15.71 3.53 14.12
C ARG A 751 16.52 4.30 13.07
N ASN A 752 15.86 4.94 12.12
CA ASN A 752 16.48 5.99 11.29
C ASN A 752 16.52 7.30 12.10
N PRO A 753 17.60 8.10 12.13
CA PRO A 753 17.66 9.38 12.84
C PRO A 753 16.52 10.37 12.51
N ASP A 754 15.96 10.32 11.31
CA ASP A 754 14.96 11.28 10.84
C ASP A 754 13.51 10.90 11.12
N ASP A 755 13.22 9.65 11.52
CA ASP A 755 11.84 9.24 11.76
C ASP A 755 11.30 9.83 13.08
N VAL A 756 10.01 9.67 13.33
CA VAL A 756 9.36 9.88 14.64
C VAL A 756 8.54 8.63 14.89
N ALA A 757 8.64 8.07 16.09
CA ALA A 757 8.22 6.69 16.38
C ALA A 757 8.94 5.64 15.51
N THR A 758 8.21 4.70 14.88
CA THR A 758 8.80 3.58 14.12
C THR A 758 8.98 3.90 12.64
N GLY A 759 10.17 3.62 12.10
CA GLY A 759 10.49 3.80 10.68
C GLY A 759 9.78 2.86 9.71
N ASP A 760 9.25 1.73 10.20
CA ASP A 760 8.54 0.75 9.36
C ASP A 760 7.08 0.55 9.79
N LEU A 761 6.29 1.62 9.68
CA LEU A 761 4.82 1.57 9.80
C LEU A 761 4.15 0.82 8.62
N SER A 762 4.91 0.29 7.66
CA SER A 762 4.38 -0.39 6.47
C SER A 762 3.76 -1.77 6.78
N ARG A 763 4.06 -2.34 7.96
CA ARG A 763 3.60 -3.66 8.41
C ARG A 763 2.17 -3.69 8.96
N ASP A 764 1.37 -2.63 8.81
CA ASP A 764 -0.05 -2.67 9.19
C ASP A 764 -0.83 -3.60 8.23
N LYS A 765 -0.82 -4.91 8.55
CA LYS A 765 -1.42 -5.98 7.74
C LYS A 765 -2.94 -5.84 7.63
N ASN A 766 -3.58 -5.03 8.48
CA ASN A 766 -5.02 -4.76 8.45
C ASN A 766 -5.39 -3.60 7.52
N ARG A 767 -4.95 -3.69 6.26
CA ARG A 767 -5.18 -2.69 5.20
C ARG A 767 -6.65 -2.37 4.91
N GLN A 768 -7.61 -3.18 5.37
CA GLN A 768 -9.02 -3.02 5.02
C GLN A 768 -9.75 -1.88 5.75
N ARG A 769 -9.17 -1.29 6.81
CA ARG A 769 -9.79 -0.16 7.56
C ARG A 769 -8.87 1.04 7.82
N ALA A 770 -7.61 0.98 7.37
CA ALA A 770 -6.69 2.08 7.58
C ALA A 770 -7.09 3.29 6.69
N VAL A 771 -7.19 4.47 7.30
CA VAL A 771 -7.34 5.73 6.55
C VAL A 771 -5.97 6.10 6.01
N TYR A 772 -5.93 6.40 4.72
CA TYR A 772 -4.73 6.81 4.00
C TYR A 772 -4.90 8.26 3.53
N ILE A 773 -3.81 9.01 3.59
CA ILE A 773 -3.74 10.38 3.12
C ILE A 773 -2.85 10.41 1.88
N PRO A 774 -3.38 10.79 0.70
CA PRO A 774 -2.58 10.93 -0.52
C PRO A 774 -1.38 11.86 -0.30
N SER A 775 -0.18 11.42 -0.69
CA SER A 775 1.08 12.14 -0.44
C SER A 775 1.07 13.56 -1.04
N ASN A 776 0.35 13.78 -2.14
CA ASN A 776 0.22 15.10 -2.75
C ASN A 776 -0.60 16.11 -1.92
N ILE A 777 -1.42 15.65 -0.97
CA ILE A 777 -2.20 16.53 -0.08
C ILE A 777 -1.70 16.53 1.36
N VAL A 778 -0.70 15.71 1.72
CA VAL A 778 -0.17 15.61 3.09
C VAL A 778 0.26 16.98 3.64
N LYS A 779 0.97 17.79 2.85
CA LYS A 779 1.40 19.14 3.26
C LYS A 779 0.18 20.01 3.58
N THR A 780 -0.82 20.03 2.70
CA THR A 780 -2.07 20.79 2.87
C THR A 780 -2.86 20.34 4.09
N GLU A 781 -2.94 19.04 4.30
CA GLU A 781 -3.67 18.45 5.43
C GLU A 781 -2.96 18.67 6.77
N LEU A 782 -1.62 18.59 6.79
CA LEU A 782 -0.83 18.97 7.96
C LEU A 782 -1.02 20.45 8.28
N TYR A 783 -1.09 21.30 7.25
CA TYR A 783 -1.31 22.73 7.41
C TYR A 783 -2.71 23.01 7.97
N ASP A 784 -3.77 22.38 7.45
CA ASP A 784 -5.14 22.51 7.98
C ASP A 784 -5.25 22.07 9.45
N LEU A 785 -4.46 21.06 9.87
CA LEU A 785 -4.42 20.62 11.26
C LEU A 785 -3.65 21.59 12.17
N MET A 786 -2.43 21.99 11.79
CA MET A 786 -1.59 22.88 12.61
C MET A 786 -2.16 24.29 12.71
N ASP A 787 -2.73 24.81 11.62
CA ASP A 787 -3.38 26.13 11.59
C ASP A 787 -4.56 26.20 12.56
N ARG A 788 -5.32 25.11 12.67
CA ARG A 788 -6.47 25.00 13.58
C ARG A 788 -6.13 24.37 14.93
N TRP A 789 -4.86 24.32 15.31
CA TRP A 789 -4.48 23.76 16.60
C TRP A 789 -5.14 24.57 17.74
N PRO A 790 -5.72 23.92 18.77
CA PRO A 790 -6.40 24.64 19.84
C PRO A 790 -5.43 25.53 20.62
N VAL A 791 -5.90 26.72 21.04
CA VAL A 791 -5.09 27.70 21.79
C VAL A 791 -5.35 27.67 23.30
N THR A 792 -6.44 27.04 23.73
CA THR A 792 -6.71 26.89 25.17
C THR A 792 -5.88 25.74 25.73
N GLU A 793 -5.32 25.92 26.93
CA GLU A 793 -4.43 24.93 27.54
C GLU A 793 -5.08 23.55 27.68
N LEU A 794 -6.36 23.50 28.05
CA LEU A 794 -7.13 22.27 28.21
C LEU A 794 -7.33 21.52 26.88
N GLU A 795 -7.48 22.22 25.76
CA GLU A 795 -7.73 21.57 24.47
C GLU A 795 -6.46 21.34 23.67
N SER A 796 -5.47 22.21 23.77
CA SER A 796 -4.20 22.07 23.07
C SER A 796 -3.44 20.83 23.50
N THR A 797 -3.68 20.38 24.73
CA THR A 797 -3.12 19.16 25.33
C THR A 797 -3.89 17.89 24.97
N ARG A 798 -5.10 18.00 24.38
CA ARG A 798 -5.94 16.86 23.97
C ARG A 798 -5.60 16.44 22.55
N PHE A 799 -4.42 15.83 22.41
CA PHE A 799 -3.87 15.46 21.10
C PHE A 799 -4.80 14.51 20.32
N ALA A 800 -5.28 13.44 20.98
CA ALA A 800 -6.16 12.47 20.32
C ALA A 800 -7.52 13.08 19.90
N ASP A 801 -8.12 13.94 20.74
CA ASP A 801 -9.37 14.63 20.39
C ASP A 801 -9.17 15.57 19.21
N THR A 802 -8.06 16.32 19.19
CA THR A 802 -7.74 17.28 18.12
C THR A 802 -7.58 16.56 16.78
N LEU A 803 -6.81 15.46 16.75
CA LEU A 803 -6.68 14.61 15.56
C LEU A 803 -8.00 13.95 15.16
N SER A 804 -8.83 13.53 16.11
CA SER A 804 -10.13 12.92 15.82
C SER A 804 -11.10 13.94 15.20
N ARG A 805 -11.12 15.18 15.70
CA ARG A 805 -11.91 16.29 15.12
C ARG A 805 -11.43 16.61 13.71
N TRP A 806 -10.12 16.70 13.50
CA TRP A 806 -9.53 16.91 12.18
C TRP A 806 -9.87 15.77 11.22
N ARG A 807 -9.70 14.52 11.65
CA ARG A 807 -10.02 13.33 10.85
C ARG A 807 -11.50 13.31 10.45
N GLY A 808 -12.41 13.70 11.34
CA GLY A 808 -13.82 13.84 11.00
C GLY A 808 -14.09 14.84 9.88
N ARG A 809 -13.36 15.97 9.85
CA ARG A 809 -13.43 16.95 8.75
C ARG A 809 -12.83 16.41 7.47
N TYR A 810 -11.65 15.77 7.55
CA TYR A 810 -11.00 15.12 6.41
C TYR A 810 -11.91 14.06 5.78
N ASP A 811 -12.47 13.15 6.58
CA ASP A 811 -13.38 12.10 6.12
C ASP A 811 -14.65 12.67 5.49
N TYR A 812 -15.16 13.80 5.99
CA TYR A 812 -16.30 14.50 5.39
C TYR A 812 -15.95 15.08 4.01
N ARG A 813 -14.80 15.76 3.87
CA ARG A 813 -14.31 16.28 2.58
C ARG A 813 -14.14 15.15 1.56
N MET A 814 -13.52 14.04 1.97
CA MET A 814 -13.25 12.89 1.10
C MET A 814 -14.49 12.07 0.73
N LYS A 815 -15.60 12.18 1.48
CA LYS A 815 -16.88 11.55 1.12
C LYS A 815 -17.66 12.35 0.06
N GLY A 816 -17.44 13.66 -0.04
CA GLY A 816 -18.13 14.56 -0.98
C GLY A 816 -17.44 14.72 -2.33
N GLY A 817 -16.13 14.48 -2.41
CA GLY A 817 -15.38 14.48 -3.67
C GLY A 817 -15.70 13.24 -4.50
N VAL A 818 -15.98 13.44 -5.79
CA VAL A 818 -16.10 12.38 -6.80
C VAL A 818 -14.94 11.41 -6.58
N ARG A 819 -15.25 10.15 -6.28
CA ARG A 819 -14.26 9.07 -6.18
C ARG A 819 -13.77 8.73 -7.58
N ASP A 820 -13.16 9.70 -8.25
CA ASP A 820 -12.45 9.45 -9.48
C ASP A 820 -11.38 8.43 -9.18
N SER A 821 -11.42 7.36 -9.95
CA SER A 821 -10.60 6.16 -9.90
C SER A 821 -9.15 6.42 -10.30
N SER A 822 -8.60 7.59 -9.93
CA SER A 822 -7.20 7.92 -10.12
C SER A 822 -6.34 6.85 -9.43
N PRO A 823 -5.32 6.31 -10.11
CA PRO A 823 -4.48 5.25 -9.58
C PRO A 823 -3.86 5.73 -8.27
N ARG A 824 -3.93 4.85 -7.25
CA ARG A 824 -3.43 5.09 -5.89
C ARG A 824 -2.03 5.71 -5.95
N SER A 825 -2.00 7.04 -5.85
CA SER A 825 -0.83 7.83 -5.58
C SER A 825 -0.11 7.24 -4.36
N ALA A 826 1.18 7.55 -4.19
CA ALA A 826 1.82 7.37 -2.89
C ALA A 826 0.86 7.95 -1.83
N CYS A 827 0.53 7.15 -0.82
CA CYS A 827 -0.27 7.57 0.31
C CYS A 827 0.51 7.25 1.57
N ILE A 828 0.39 8.09 2.59
CA ILE A 828 0.87 7.78 3.92
C ILE A 828 -0.27 7.22 4.77
N SER A 829 0.05 6.31 5.67
CA SER A 829 -0.91 5.85 6.67
C SER A 829 -1.25 6.98 7.65
N PHE A 830 -2.42 6.92 8.28
CA PHE A 830 -2.79 7.87 9.32
C PHE A 830 -1.73 7.95 10.45
N ARG A 831 -1.08 6.84 10.82
CA ARG A 831 0.00 6.84 11.81
C ARG A 831 1.26 7.58 11.35
N GLN A 832 1.62 7.45 10.06
CA GLN A 832 2.71 8.24 9.49
C GLN A 832 2.38 9.73 9.50
N PHE A 833 1.12 10.08 9.23
CA PHE A 833 0.66 11.46 9.36
C PHE A 833 0.71 11.95 10.81
N GLU A 834 0.26 11.15 11.79
CA GLU A 834 0.42 11.48 13.22
C GLU A 834 1.88 11.69 13.62
N ALA A 835 2.81 10.88 13.10
CA ALA A 835 4.24 11.06 13.34
C ALA A 835 4.76 12.40 12.78
N LEU A 836 4.30 12.81 11.57
CA LEU A 836 4.59 14.13 11.00
C LEU A 836 4.01 15.27 11.84
N VAL A 837 2.82 15.08 12.40
CA VAL A 837 2.18 16.04 13.32
C VAL A 837 3.03 16.19 14.58
N VAL A 838 3.41 15.10 15.24
CA VAL A 838 4.27 15.14 16.43
C VAL A 838 5.62 15.80 16.12
N ARG A 839 6.23 15.46 14.98
CA ARG A 839 7.46 16.11 14.50
C ARG A 839 7.31 17.61 14.40
N THR A 840 6.25 18.06 13.74
CA THR A 840 5.98 19.49 13.52
C THR A 840 5.76 20.22 14.85
N LEU A 841 5.01 19.64 15.78
CA LEU A 841 4.81 20.20 17.12
C LEU A 841 6.13 20.30 17.92
N GLY A 842 6.98 19.29 17.81
CA GLY A 842 8.29 19.28 18.44
C GLY A 842 9.23 20.34 17.87
N ASP A 843 9.30 20.43 16.54
CA ASP A 843 10.21 21.33 15.84
C ASP A 843 9.83 22.81 16.00
N LEU A 844 8.55 23.13 16.25
CA LEU A 844 8.11 24.49 16.59
C LEU A 844 8.65 25.00 17.94
N ARG A 845 9.04 24.12 18.87
CA ARG A 845 9.64 24.46 20.18
C ARG A 845 8.85 25.48 21.01
N VAL A 846 7.53 25.50 20.87
CA VAL A 846 6.63 26.40 21.62
C VAL A 846 5.58 25.62 22.40
N PRO A 847 5.04 26.17 23.51
CA PRO A 847 3.91 25.55 24.21
C PRO A 847 2.78 25.21 23.24
N LEU A 848 2.06 24.10 23.50
CA LEU A 848 0.98 23.65 22.61
C LEU A 848 -0.11 24.71 22.37
N THR A 849 -0.30 25.63 23.32
CA THR A 849 -1.21 26.79 23.21
C THR A 849 -0.79 27.84 22.18
N LYS A 850 0.49 27.85 21.79
CA LYS A 850 1.07 28.78 20.81
C LYS A 850 1.34 28.15 19.44
N VAL A 851 1.12 26.85 19.28
CA VAL A 851 1.41 26.10 18.04
C VAL A 851 0.79 26.76 16.82
N SER A 852 -0.51 27.04 16.83
CA SER A 852 -1.18 27.62 15.66
C SER A 852 -0.58 28.97 15.24
N ARG A 853 -0.26 29.84 16.22
CA ARG A 853 0.36 31.16 15.99
C ARG A 853 1.75 31.01 15.38
N GLU A 854 2.61 30.22 16.00
CA GLU A 854 4.00 30.04 15.56
C GLU A 854 4.11 29.26 14.26
N PHE A 855 3.17 28.34 14.02
CA PHE A 855 3.06 27.65 12.75
C PHE A 855 2.70 28.62 11.62
N ARG A 856 1.68 29.48 11.82
CA ARG A 856 1.32 30.51 10.84
C ARG A 856 2.46 31.50 10.59
N LYS A 857 3.16 31.91 11.65
CA LYS A 857 4.36 32.74 11.57
C LYS A 857 5.44 32.06 10.72
N SER A 858 5.78 30.81 11.02
CA SER A 858 6.74 30.02 10.24
C SER A 858 6.31 29.87 8.77
N GLN A 859 5.02 29.65 8.50
CA GLN A 859 4.48 29.54 7.16
C GLN A 859 4.59 30.86 6.39
N ARG A 860 4.35 32.01 7.04
CA ARG A 860 4.55 33.34 6.45
C ARG A 860 6.01 33.54 6.05
N ARG A 861 6.96 33.22 6.94
CA ARG A 861 8.41 33.29 6.64
C ARG A 861 8.80 32.37 5.49
N GLN A 862 8.25 31.15 5.47
CA GLN A 862 8.47 30.22 4.37
C GLN A 862 7.94 30.78 3.05
N ARG A 863 6.70 31.31 3.01
CA ARG A 863 6.12 31.94 1.81
C ARG A 863 6.98 33.11 1.31
N ILE A 864 7.45 33.97 2.21
CA ILE A 864 8.37 35.07 1.90
C ILE A 864 9.67 34.53 1.30
N SER A 865 10.27 33.50 1.91
CA SER A 865 11.51 32.88 1.43
C SER A 865 11.34 32.22 0.05
N GLU A 866 10.27 31.46 -0.16
CA GLU A 866 9.96 30.81 -1.44
C GLU A 866 9.75 31.87 -2.55
N ARG A 867 9.05 32.97 -2.27
CA ARG A 867 8.89 34.09 -3.20
C ARG A 867 10.21 34.79 -3.50
N LEU A 868 11.06 35.03 -2.49
CA LEU A 868 12.40 35.59 -2.68
C LEU A 868 13.27 34.71 -3.59
N VAL A 869 13.22 33.39 -3.42
CA VAL A 869 13.95 32.44 -4.27
C VAL A 869 13.43 32.50 -5.72
N ALA A 870 12.11 32.54 -5.92
CA ALA A 870 11.50 32.67 -7.25
C ALA A 870 11.91 34.00 -7.94
N LEU A 871 11.95 35.10 -7.19
CA LEU A 871 12.36 36.41 -7.70
C LEU A 871 13.85 36.49 -8.02
N LYS A 872 14.74 35.86 -7.23
CA LYS A 872 16.18 35.78 -7.56
C LYS A 872 16.43 35.19 -8.95
N GLY A 873 15.56 34.29 -9.43
CA GLY A 873 15.66 33.74 -10.78
C GLY A 873 15.22 34.70 -11.91
N SER A 874 14.41 35.72 -11.58
CA SER A 874 13.83 36.66 -12.56
C SER A 874 14.49 38.05 -12.54
N LEU A 875 15.25 38.36 -11.47
CA LEU A 875 15.74 39.69 -11.15
C LEU A 875 17.26 39.86 -11.42
N THR A 876 17.74 39.54 -12.62
CA THR A 876 19.16 39.77 -12.98
C THR A 876 19.54 41.25 -13.14
N GLY A 877 18.70 42.20 -12.70
CA GLY A 877 18.94 43.64 -12.86
C GLY A 877 18.33 44.58 -11.80
N THR A 878 17.71 44.09 -10.73
CA THR A 878 17.25 44.96 -9.63
C THR A 878 18.30 45.12 -8.55
N ASP A 879 18.35 46.32 -7.97
CA ASP A 879 19.24 46.68 -6.87
C ASP A 879 19.10 45.70 -5.68
N PRO A 880 20.19 45.04 -5.23
CA PRO A 880 20.18 44.15 -4.07
C PRO A 880 19.67 44.82 -2.77
N GLY A 881 19.63 46.16 -2.70
CA GLY A 881 19.06 46.90 -1.57
C GLY A 881 17.61 46.54 -1.25
N TYR A 882 16.75 46.31 -2.25
CA TYR A 882 15.33 46.00 -2.02
C TYR A 882 15.09 44.62 -1.43
N ALA A 883 15.84 43.63 -1.93
CA ALA A 883 15.75 42.27 -1.39
C ALA A 883 16.20 42.28 0.09
N SER A 884 17.25 43.03 0.42
CA SER A 884 17.71 43.22 1.79
C SER A 884 16.63 43.87 2.68
N PHE A 885 15.94 44.88 2.16
CA PHE A 885 14.88 45.58 2.89
C PHE A 885 13.69 44.67 3.24
N ILE A 886 13.24 43.85 2.30
CA ILE A 886 12.12 42.93 2.52
C ILE A 886 12.53 41.76 3.41
N THR A 887 13.80 41.35 3.38
CA THR A 887 14.32 40.34 4.33
C THR A 887 14.50 40.89 5.74
N ASN A 888 14.51 42.20 5.94
CA ASN A 888 14.64 42.78 7.26
C ASN A 888 13.37 42.55 8.10
N ASP A 889 13.56 42.08 9.33
CA ASP A 889 12.46 41.78 10.25
C ASP A 889 11.85 43.04 10.88
N SER A 890 12.53 44.18 10.79
CA SER A 890 12.01 45.45 11.28
C SER A 890 11.06 46.13 10.28
N PRO A 891 9.90 46.66 10.73
CA PRO A 891 9.01 47.42 9.86
C PRO A 891 9.65 48.71 9.34
N PRO A 892 9.36 49.12 8.10
CA PRO A 892 9.70 50.44 7.62
C PRO A 892 8.93 51.49 8.41
N PRO A 893 9.50 52.70 8.59
CA PRO A 893 8.78 53.78 9.26
C PRO A 893 7.52 54.17 8.46
N HIS A 894 7.56 54.14 7.13
CA HIS A 894 6.50 54.63 6.24
C HIS A 894 6.21 53.65 5.10
N LEU A 895 4.95 53.61 4.64
CA LEU A 895 4.49 52.91 3.43
C LEU A 895 3.71 53.86 2.51
N LEU A 896 3.47 53.46 1.25
CA LEU A 896 2.68 54.21 0.28
C LEU A 896 1.25 53.66 0.17
N ASP A 897 0.26 54.56 0.13
CA ASP A 897 -1.12 54.23 -0.21
C ASP A 897 -1.29 54.05 -1.74
N ILE A 898 -2.46 53.57 -2.19
CA ILE A 898 -2.73 53.35 -3.63
C ILE A 898 -2.72 54.64 -4.48
N SER A 899 -2.76 55.80 -3.84
CA SER A 899 -2.68 57.12 -4.49
C SER A 899 -1.26 57.70 -4.44
N GLY A 900 -0.30 56.96 -3.87
CA GLY A 900 1.10 57.39 -3.69
C GLY A 900 1.35 58.22 -2.43
N ASN A 901 0.40 58.38 -1.52
CA ASN A 901 0.63 59.13 -0.28
C ASN A 901 1.35 58.26 0.76
N LYS A 902 2.32 58.85 1.47
CA LYS A 902 3.00 58.18 2.59
C LYS A 902 2.11 58.16 3.83
N PHE A 903 2.01 57.00 4.48
CA PHE A 903 1.44 56.86 5.83
C PHE A 903 2.40 56.09 6.74
N ARG A 904 2.35 56.38 8.04
CA ARG A 904 3.23 55.73 9.04
C ARG A 904 2.65 54.39 9.46
N VAL A 905 3.50 53.36 9.55
CA VAL A 905 3.08 52.06 10.10
C VAL A 905 3.06 52.13 11.62
N VAL A 906 4.15 52.60 12.20
CA VAL A 906 4.37 52.72 13.64
C VAL A 906 5.22 53.96 13.92
N THR A 907 5.03 54.61 15.06
CA THR A 907 5.91 55.67 15.60
C THR A 907 6.77 55.12 16.74
N ASP A 908 7.84 55.82 17.11
CA ASP A 908 8.72 55.36 18.21
C ASP A 908 7.97 55.17 19.54
N ALA A 909 6.96 56.01 19.81
CA ALA A 909 6.10 55.89 20.99
C ALA A 909 5.15 54.68 20.92
N GLU A 910 4.94 54.11 19.74
CA GLU A 910 4.03 52.98 19.49
C GLU A 910 4.77 51.65 19.32
N ALA A 911 6.11 51.64 19.39
CA ALA A 911 6.93 50.44 19.17
C ALA A 911 6.60 49.29 20.13
N GLU A 912 6.16 49.63 21.35
CA GLU A 912 5.77 48.66 22.38
C GLU A 912 4.27 48.33 22.37
N LEU A 913 3.46 49.03 21.57
CA LEU A 913 2.03 48.78 21.52
C LEU A 913 1.73 47.36 21.04
N ARG A 914 0.66 46.82 21.61
CA ARG A 914 0.13 45.50 21.30
C ARG A 914 -1.36 45.68 21.03
N VAL A 915 -1.79 45.54 19.79
CA VAL A 915 -3.18 45.77 19.39
C VAL A 915 -3.75 44.51 18.76
N GLU A 916 -5.05 44.23 18.95
CA GLU A 916 -5.65 43.04 18.35
C GLU A 916 -5.55 43.09 16.81
N PRO A 917 -5.26 41.94 16.17
CA PRO A 917 -5.01 41.87 14.73
C PRO A 917 -6.13 42.50 13.88
N ARG A 918 -7.39 42.34 14.31
CA ARG A 918 -8.55 42.84 13.56
C ARG A 918 -8.52 44.35 13.34
N TYR A 919 -8.07 45.12 14.34
CA TYR A 919 -7.99 46.57 14.25
C TYR A 919 -6.79 47.01 13.43
N LEU A 920 -5.66 46.29 13.54
CA LEU A 920 -4.46 46.56 12.76
C LEU A 920 -4.69 46.37 11.26
N VAL A 921 -5.28 45.23 10.87
CA VAL A 921 -5.61 44.93 9.47
C VAL A 921 -6.64 45.91 8.93
N TRP A 922 -7.66 46.27 9.72
CA TRP A 922 -8.61 47.30 9.34
C TRP A 922 -7.99 48.68 9.16
N ALA A 923 -7.14 49.11 10.11
CA ALA A 923 -6.47 50.40 10.04
C ALA A 923 -5.56 50.47 8.81
N TYR A 924 -4.81 49.40 8.54
CA TYR A 924 -3.97 49.29 7.35
C TYR A 924 -4.78 49.37 6.05
N ASP A 925 -5.82 48.55 5.89
CA ASP A 925 -6.67 48.58 4.69
C ASP A 925 -7.32 49.95 4.49
N THR A 926 -7.72 50.57 5.60
CA THR A 926 -8.34 51.89 5.59
C THR A 926 -7.36 52.96 5.12
N LEU A 927 -6.12 52.94 5.62
CA LEU A 927 -5.08 53.89 5.21
C LEU A 927 -4.58 53.61 3.80
N ARG A 928 -4.21 52.36 3.46
CA ARG A 928 -3.68 51.97 2.14
C ARG A 928 -4.65 52.26 1.01
N HIS A 929 -5.95 52.06 1.20
CA HIS A 929 -6.93 52.32 0.16
C HIS A 929 -7.51 53.75 0.22
N GLY A 930 -6.94 54.63 1.06
CA GLY A 930 -7.40 56.02 1.21
C GLY A 930 -8.85 56.14 1.73
N ARG A 931 -9.34 55.16 2.50
CA ARG A 931 -10.73 55.06 2.97
C ARG A 931 -10.97 55.92 4.21
N ARG A 932 -10.44 57.14 4.28
CA ARG A 932 -10.61 57.99 5.47
C ARG A 932 -12.07 58.26 5.81
N GLY A 933 -12.96 58.38 4.82
CA GLY A 933 -14.41 58.52 5.06
C GLY A 933 -15.09 57.31 5.71
N ALA A 934 -14.41 56.16 5.80
CA ALA A 934 -14.89 54.98 6.50
C ALA A 934 -14.52 54.97 8.00
N ILE A 935 -13.67 55.91 8.42
CA ILE A 935 -13.28 56.11 9.82
C ILE A 935 -14.36 56.99 10.46
N PRO A 936 -14.98 56.57 11.58
CA PRO A 936 -15.85 57.43 12.37
C PRO A 936 -15.20 58.79 12.61
N GLU A 937 -15.93 59.88 12.41
CA GLU A 937 -15.40 61.25 12.51
C GLU A 937 -14.61 61.51 13.81
N PRO A 938 -15.01 61.01 15.00
CA PRO A 938 -14.23 61.18 16.23
C PRO A 938 -12.86 60.51 16.23
N LEU A 939 -12.64 59.52 15.37
CA LEU A 939 -11.36 58.82 15.22
C LEU A 939 -10.46 59.48 14.16
N LEU A 940 -10.97 60.45 13.38
CA LEU A 940 -10.22 61.18 12.36
C LEU A 940 -9.30 62.25 12.98
N SER A 941 -8.21 61.82 13.61
CA SER A 941 -7.07 62.72 13.86
C SER A 941 -6.05 62.62 12.74
N LEU A 942 -5.65 63.77 12.17
CA LEU A 942 -4.62 63.84 11.15
C LEU A 942 -3.29 63.26 11.65
N GLY A 943 -2.66 62.41 10.84
CA GLY A 943 -1.30 61.92 11.09
C GLY A 943 -1.18 60.66 11.94
N LEU A 944 -2.28 59.95 12.26
CA LEU A 944 -2.18 58.65 12.94
C LEU A 944 -1.42 57.62 12.10
N SER A 945 -0.62 56.80 12.78
CA SER A 945 -0.07 55.58 12.20
C SER A 945 -1.13 54.48 12.11
N VAL A 946 -0.78 53.33 11.51
CA VAL A 946 -1.63 52.12 11.56
C VAL A 946 -1.92 51.71 13.01
N PHE A 947 -0.90 51.71 13.87
CA PHE A 947 -1.05 51.32 15.28
C PHE A 947 -1.90 52.33 16.07
N GLY A 948 -1.67 53.63 15.90
CA GLY A 948 -2.45 54.67 16.57
C GLY A 948 -3.92 54.65 16.16
N LEU A 949 -4.22 54.42 14.88
CA LEU A 949 -5.60 54.27 14.40
C LEU A 949 -6.25 52.98 14.92
N ALA A 950 -5.51 51.86 14.93
CA ALA A 950 -6.00 50.58 15.42
C ALA A 950 -6.30 50.62 16.93
N GLN A 951 -5.44 51.26 17.74
CA GLN A 951 -5.66 51.43 19.17
C GLN A 951 -6.94 52.24 19.44
N LYS A 952 -7.10 53.39 18.78
CA LYS A 952 -8.31 54.21 18.93
C LYS A 952 -9.58 53.48 18.49
N ALA A 953 -9.50 52.65 17.46
CA ALA A 953 -10.61 51.79 17.04
C ALA A 953 -10.97 50.73 18.09
N SER A 954 -9.95 50.18 18.78
CA SER A 954 -10.16 49.25 19.89
C SER A 954 -10.81 49.92 21.09
N GLU A 955 -10.37 51.13 21.45
CA GLU A 955 -10.95 51.94 22.53
C GLU A 955 -12.41 52.30 22.20
N TRP A 956 -12.68 52.70 20.96
CA TRP A 956 -14.02 53.01 20.47
C TRP A 956 -15.00 51.83 20.62
N GLU A 957 -14.61 50.62 20.21
CA GLU A 957 -15.47 49.45 20.39
C GLU A 957 -15.59 48.98 21.85
N ALA A 958 -14.61 49.30 22.71
CA ALA A 958 -14.71 49.07 24.15
C ALA A 958 -15.75 49.98 24.82
N ASP A 959 -15.97 51.19 24.28
CA ASP A 959 -17.00 52.13 24.73
C ASP A 959 -18.42 51.78 24.20
N ASN A 960 -18.62 50.56 23.68
CA ASN A 960 -19.84 50.06 23.05
C ASN A 960 -20.24 50.77 21.74
N GLU A 961 -19.40 51.62 21.18
CA GLU A 961 -19.62 52.23 19.88
C GLU A 961 -19.13 51.29 18.76
N ARG A 962 -19.91 51.09 17.69
CA ARG A 962 -19.59 50.08 16.67
C ARG A 962 -18.93 50.67 15.44
N ILE A 963 -17.83 50.08 15.00
CA ILE A 963 -17.27 50.34 13.67
C ILE A 963 -17.88 49.33 12.70
N TYR A 964 -18.87 49.75 11.92
CA TYR A 964 -19.67 48.84 11.09
C TYR A 964 -18.85 47.94 10.16
N ILE A 965 -17.74 48.45 9.62
CA ILE A 965 -16.86 47.69 8.73
C ILE A 965 -16.11 46.58 9.46
N LEU A 966 -15.71 46.81 10.72
CA LEU A 966 -15.10 45.77 11.57
C LEU A 966 -16.05 44.61 11.85
N SER A 967 -17.37 44.78 11.67
CA SER A 967 -18.34 43.68 11.76
C SER A 967 -18.38 42.76 10.53
N GLY A 968 -17.66 43.12 9.46
CA GLY A 968 -17.46 42.27 8.29
C GLY A 968 -16.62 41.04 8.63
N SER A 969 -16.92 39.90 8.01
CA SER A 969 -16.20 38.65 8.28
C SER A 969 -14.71 38.72 7.85
N CYS A 970 -14.37 39.66 6.97
CA CYS A 970 -13.01 39.96 6.59
C CYS A 970 -12.15 40.43 7.77
N TYR A 971 -12.72 41.08 8.79
CA TYR A 971 -12.02 41.56 10.00
C TYR A 971 -12.44 40.82 11.28
N ASN A 972 -13.68 40.30 11.36
CA ASN A 972 -14.18 39.61 12.55
C ASN A 972 -14.15 38.08 12.42
N CYS A 973 -13.87 37.37 13.51
CA CYS A 973 -13.84 35.91 13.54
C CYS A 973 -15.25 35.34 13.80
N GLY A 974 -15.67 34.31 13.04
CA GLY A 974 -16.96 33.63 13.23
C GLY A 974 -17.71 33.33 11.93
N GLU A 975 -17.56 32.11 11.43
CA GLU A 975 -18.49 31.58 10.44
C GLU A 975 -19.90 31.44 11.05
N ARG A 976 -20.92 31.99 10.37
CA ARG A 976 -22.35 31.77 10.65
C ARG A 976 -22.96 32.47 11.88
N CYS A 977 -22.37 33.49 12.49
CA CYS A 977 -22.82 34.00 13.82
C CYS A 977 -22.77 32.94 14.93
N LYS A 978 -22.16 31.78 14.66
CA LYS A 978 -21.57 31.00 15.74
C LYS A 978 -20.24 31.69 15.97
N LEU A 979 -20.07 32.28 17.15
CA LEU A 979 -18.73 32.52 17.67
C LEU A 979 -17.91 31.26 17.34
N HIS A 980 -16.66 31.39 16.91
CA HIS A 980 -15.76 30.24 17.04
C HIS A 980 -16.06 29.66 18.42
N SER A 981 -16.30 28.35 18.52
CA SER A 981 -16.18 27.75 19.84
C SER A 981 -14.86 28.30 20.39
N GLN A 982 -14.78 28.74 21.65
CA GLN A 982 -13.64 29.47 22.27
C GLN A 982 -12.30 28.70 22.25
N LYS A 983 -12.18 27.74 21.35
CA LYS A 983 -11.43 26.51 21.26
C LYS A 983 -10.59 26.50 19.98
N GLU A 984 -11.11 27.04 18.87
CA GLU A 984 -10.36 27.18 17.61
C GLU A 984 -9.79 28.60 17.48
N SER A 985 -8.50 28.71 17.13
CA SER A 985 -7.89 30.01 16.84
C SER A 985 -7.93 30.31 15.35
N CYS A 986 -8.10 31.60 15.04
CA CYS A 986 -7.98 32.16 13.70
C CYS A 986 -7.05 33.38 13.81
N GLU A 987 -6.46 33.85 12.70
CA GLU A 987 -5.59 35.05 12.70
C GLU A 987 -6.25 36.28 13.33
N ARG A 988 -7.57 36.39 13.21
CA ARG A 988 -8.36 37.51 13.73
C ARG A 988 -8.54 37.47 15.26
N CYS A 989 -8.39 36.29 15.86
CA CYS A 989 -8.57 36.04 17.30
C CYS A 989 -7.24 35.73 18.00
N GLU A 990 -6.10 35.90 17.34
CA GLU A 990 -4.84 35.82 18.03
C GLU A 990 -4.74 36.91 19.09
N GLY A 991 -3.87 36.66 20.07
CA GLY A 991 -3.48 37.70 21.01
C GLY A 991 -2.94 38.94 20.26
N PRO A 992 -2.96 40.11 20.92
CA PRO A 992 -2.48 41.36 20.35
C PRO A 992 -1.11 41.24 19.65
N TRP A 993 -1.01 41.80 18.45
CA TRP A 993 0.23 41.81 17.66
C TRP A 993 1.10 43.01 17.99
N ASN A 994 2.41 42.80 17.94
CA ASN A 994 3.40 43.87 17.95
C ASN A 994 3.70 44.38 16.52
N PRO A 995 4.47 45.47 16.38
CA PRO A 995 4.84 45.99 15.06
C PRO A 995 5.57 44.99 14.17
N GLU A 996 6.45 44.14 14.73
CA GLU A 996 7.19 43.11 13.98
C GLU A 996 6.27 42.02 13.43
N GLU A 997 5.31 41.54 14.23
CA GLU A 997 4.33 40.52 13.86
C GLU A 997 3.34 41.02 12.82
N PHE A 998 2.90 42.27 12.98
CA PHE A 998 2.09 42.95 11.97
C PHE A 998 2.87 43.12 10.67
N TRP A 999 4.15 43.50 10.74
CA TRP A 999 5.01 43.63 9.57
C TRP A 999 5.26 42.30 8.87
N GLU A 1000 5.47 41.22 9.63
CA GLU A 1000 5.63 39.88 9.10
C GLU A 1000 4.35 39.40 8.39
N TRP A 1001 3.18 39.65 8.96
CA TRP A 1001 1.90 39.45 8.29
C TRP A 1001 1.82 40.23 6.98
N LEU A 1002 2.17 41.50 7.03
CA LEU A 1002 2.06 42.42 5.91
C LEU A 1002 2.96 42.03 4.74
N ARG A 1003 4.23 41.68 5.03
CA ARG A 1003 5.20 41.18 4.05
C ARG A 1003 4.72 39.89 3.40
N SER A 1004 4.19 38.96 4.17
CA SER A 1004 3.71 37.68 3.62
C SER A 1004 2.55 37.88 2.65
N ARG A 1005 1.66 38.83 2.94
CA ARG A 1005 0.45 39.05 2.16
C ARG A 1005 0.72 39.86 0.90
N HIS A 1006 1.33 41.03 1.04
CA HIS A 1006 1.50 41.99 -0.05
C HIS A 1006 2.90 41.98 -0.63
N PHE A 1007 3.62 40.87 -0.51
CA PHE A 1007 5.02 40.73 -0.92
C PHE A 1007 5.33 41.38 -2.29
N GLU A 1008 4.62 40.95 -3.34
CA GLU A 1008 4.85 41.44 -4.72
C GLU A 1008 4.52 42.92 -4.86
N HIS A 1009 3.38 43.35 -4.31
CA HIS A 1009 3.00 44.76 -4.35
C HIS A 1009 3.94 45.66 -3.53
N LEU A 1010 4.49 45.15 -2.42
CA LEU A 1010 5.48 45.87 -1.61
C LEU A 1010 6.81 45.98 -2.34
N CYS A 1011 7.25 44.95 -3.07
CA CYS A 1011 8.40 45.05 -3.98
C CYS A 1011 8.20 46.18 -4.98
N ASP A 1012 7.04 46.22 -5.65
CA ASP A 1012 6.72 47.25 -6.65
C ASP A 1012 6.65 48.64 -6.01
N GLN A 1013 5.99 48.77 -4.85
CA GLN A 1013 5.87 50.04 -4.14
C GLN A 1013 7.24 50.58 -3.71
N LEU A 1014 8.12 49.73 -3.19
CA LEU A 1014 9.45 50.13 -2.74
C LEU A 1014 10.32 50.56 -3.92
N GLN A 1015 10.29 49.82 -5.03
CA GLN A 1015 10.99 50.20 -6.27
C GLN A 1015 10.55 51.57 -6.79
N ASN A 1016 9.25 51.87 -6.72
CA ASN A 1016 8.70 53.15 -7.17
C ASN A 1016 8.97 54.29 -6.17
N ALA A 1017 9.06 53.99 -4.88
CA ALA A 1017 9.27 54.99 -3.82
C ALA A 1017 10.64 55.69 -3.91
N ASP A 1018 11.71 54.94 -4.24
CA ASP A 1018 13.04 55.55 -4.40
C ASP A 1018 13.20 56.24 -5.75
N GLN A 1019 12.51 55.77 -6.80
CA GLN A 1019 12.46 56.48 -8.09
C GLN A 1019 11.77 57.85 -7.97
N MET A 1020 10.85 58.01 -7.01
CA MET A 1020 10.21 59.30 -6.73
C MET A 1020 11.07 60.25 -5.88
N GLY A 1021 12.27 59.85 -5.44
CA GLY A 1021 13.18 60.70 -4.67
C GLY A 1021 13.67 61.96 -5.42
N ASP A 1022 13.59 61.97 -6.75
CA ASP A 1022 14.12 63.07 -7.59
C ASP A 1022 13.06 63.77 -8.49
N PHE A 1023 11.80 63.34 -8.45
CA PHE A 1023 10.74 63.90 -9.31
C PHE A 1023 9.74 64.74 -8.51
N THR A 1024 10.03 66.03 -8.38
CA THR A 1024 9.07 67.01 -7.82
C THR A 1024 7.93 67.41 -8.78
N GLN A 1025 7.90 66.98 -10.05
CA GLN A 1025 6.87 67.43 -11.01
C GLN A 1025 6.54 66.44 -12.14
N SER A 1026 6.01 65.25 -11.84
CA SER A 1026 5.31 64.46 -12.88
C SER A 1026 3.92 64.04 -12.40
N THR A 1027 2.94 64.85 -12.75
CA THR A 1027 1.52 64.57 -12.57
C THR A 1027 1.04 63.58 -13.65
N HIS A 1028 0.37 62.52 -13.20
CA HIS A 1028 -0.45 61.59 -14.00
C HIS A 1028 0.26 60.50 -14.83
N SER A 1029 1.05 59.63 -14.18
CA SER A 1029 1.07 58.22 -14.62
C SER A 1029 -0.08 57.50 -13.94
N SER A 1030 -1.17 57.24 -14.68
CA SER A 1030 -2.29 56.47 -14.14
C SER A 1030 -1.85 55.01 -14.01
N TYR A 1031 -1.58 54.57 -12.78
CA TYR A 1031 -1.54 53.15 -12.48
C TYR A 1031 -2.85 52.54 -13.00
N LYS A 1032 -2.76 51.64 -14.00
CA LYS A 1032 -3.91 50.85 -14.44
C LYS A 1032 -4.38 50.07 -13.22
N VAL A 1033 -5.43 50.56 -12.58
CA VAL A 1033 -6.09 49.87 -11.48
C VAL A 1033 -6.48 48.51 -12.03
N GLY A 1034 -5.90 47.47 -11.44
CA GLY A 1034 -6.17 46.08 -11.75
C GLY A 1034 -7.66 45.76 -11.69
N GLY A 1035 -8.05 44.61 -12.22
CA GLY A 1035 -9.45 44.21 -12.22
C GLY A 1035 -10.05 44.20 -10.81
N VAL A 1036 -11.38 44.19 -10.69
CA VAL A 1036 -12.10 44.15 -9.40
C VAL A 1036 -11.59 43.05 -8.46
N TYR A 1037 -11.04 41.96 -9.00
CA TYR A 1037 -10.41 40.88 -8.25
C TYR A 1037 -9.15 41.28 -7.49
N ASP A 1038 -8.27 42.09 -8.08
CA ASP A 1038 -7.02 42.54 -7.44
C ASP A 1038 -7.34 43.38 -6.18
N VAL A 1039 -8.39 44.19 -6.28
CA VAL A 1039 -8.90 45.00 -5.15
C VAL A 1039 -9.58 44.15 -4.07
N ILE A 1040 -10.22 43.04 -4.44
CA ILE A 1040 -10.86 42.11 -3.49
C ILE A 1040 -9.79 41.33 -2.72
N GLU A 1041 -8.74 40.87 -3.37
CA GLU A 1041 -7.67 40.10 -2.73
C GLU A 1041 -6.89 40.96 -1.73
N ASP A 1042 -6.80 42.27 -1.96
CA ASP A 1042 -6.09 43.20 -1.10
C ASP A 1042 -6.76 43.47 0.26
N ILE A 1043 -8.04 43.18 0.46
CA ILE A 1043 -8.80 43.58 1.67
C ILE A 1043 -8.89 42.45 2.72
N GLY A 1044 -8.59 42.74 3.99
CA GLY A 1044 -8.89 41.89 5.15
C GLY A 1044 -7.81 40.84 5.49
N PHE A 1045 -8.18 39.74 6.15
CA PHE A 1045 -7.29 38.58 6.39
C PHE A 1045 -7.39 37.53 5.28
N ASP A 1046 -6.36 36.70 5.10
CA ASP A 1046 -6.30 35.68 4.04
C ASP A 1046 -7.54 34.77 4.08
N LEU A 1047 -8.03 34.36 2.90
CA LEU A 1047 -9.16 33.44 2.82
C LEU A 1047 -8.73 32.05 3.30
N PRO A 1048 -9.55 31.33 4.10
CA PRO A 1048 -9.25 29.96 4.47
C PRO A 1048 -9.09 29.10 3.21
N PRO A 1049 -8.02 28.32 3.06
CA PRO A 1049 -7.69 27.59 1.82
C PRO A 1049 -8.65 26.45 1.45
N ALA A 1050 -9.77 26.27 2.17
CA ALA A 1050 -10.63 25.08 2.09
C ALA A 1050 -12.14 25.39 2.04
N ASN A 1051 -12.54 26.58 1.60
CA ASN A 1051 -13.95 26.87 1.42
C ASN A 1051 -14.37 26.53 -0.01
N ASP A 1052 -14.68 25.24 -0.22
CA ASP A 1052 -15.52 24.77 -1.34
C ASP A 1052 -16.98 25.24 -1.17
N GLU A 1053 -17.18 26.47 -0.68
CA GLU A 1053 -18.51 27.07 -0.70
C GLU A 1053 -18.91 27.30 -2.16
N PRO A 1054 -20.16 27.00 -2.51
CA PRO A 1054 -20.60 27.14 -3.88
C PRO A 1054 -20.54 28.61 -4.29
N LYS A 1055 -19.77 28.86 -5.35
CA LYS A 1055 -19.52 30.17 -5.94
C LYS A 1055 -20.84 30.78 -6.44
N ILE A 1056 -21.01 32.07 -6.19
CA ILE A 1056 -22.23 32.83 -6.45
C ILE A 1056 -22.01 33.72 -7.67
N LYS A 1057 -22.80 33.54 -8.72
CA LYS A 1057 -22.82 34.48 -9.85
C LYS A 1057 -23.61 35.72 -9.44
N LEU A 1058 -22.94 36.87 -9.36
CA LEU A 1058 -23.62 38.12 -9.01
C LEU A 1058 -24.32 38.74 -10.20
N ASN A 1059 -25.55 39.18 -9.94
CA ASN A 1059 -26.24 40.16 -10.75
C ASN A 1059 -25.88 41.56 -10.25
N ASP A 1060 -25.20 42.36 -11.08
CA ASP A 1060 -24.82 43.74 -10.77
C ASP A 1060 -26.00 44.59 -10.31
N ARG A 1061 -27.20 44.35 -10.83
CA ARG A 1061 -28.41 45.09 -10.44
C ARG A 1061 -28.80 44.81 -9.00
N ASP A 1062 -28.79 43.55 -8.59
CA ASP A 1062 -29.17 43.15 -7.23
C ASP A 1062 -28.10 43.55 -6.21
N PHE A 1063 -26.84 43.46 -6.61
CA PHE A 1063 -25.71 43.90 -5.82
C PHE A 1063 -25.68 45.43 -5.60
N ASN A 1064 -25.88 46.20 -6.68
CA ASN A 1064 -26.03 47.64 -6.58
C ASN A 1064 -27.26 47.98 -5.73
N ARG A 1065 -28.39 47.29 -5.89
CA ARG A 1065 -29.58 47.50 -5.04
C ARG A 1065 -29.31 47.28 -3.55
N PHE A 1066 -28.54 46.25 -3.21
CA PHE A 1066 -28.14 45.98 -1.82
C PHE A 1066 -27.26 47.09 -1.24
N THR A 1067 -26.30 47.58 -2.03
CA THR A 1067 -25.38 48.64 -1.60
C THR A 1067 -26.05 50.02 -1.57
N THR A 1068 -26.91 50.34 -2.55
CA THR A 1068 -27.56 51.66 -2.72
C THR A 1068 -28.90 51.81 -2.02
N GLN A 1069 -29.48 50.76 -1.43
CA GLN A 1069 -30.74 50.88 -0.69
C GLN A 1069 -30.56 51.83 0.49
N LYS A 1070 -30.93 53.10 0.28
CA LYS A 1070 -31.04 54.18 1.29
C LYS A 1070 -32.06 53.89 2.40
N HIS A 1071 -32.69 52.71 2.44
CA HIS A 1071 -33.53 52.32 3.58
C HIS A 1071 -32.67 52.11 4.82
N PRO A 1072 -33.03 52.75 5.93
CA PRO A 1072 -32.11 53.63 6.61
C PRO A 1072 -31.15 52.82 7.49
N LEU A 1073 -29.88 53.20 7.42
CA LEU A 1073 -28.95 53.09 8.54
C LEU A 1073 -29.38 54.02 9.71
N SER A 1074 -30.65 54.45 9.81
CA SER A 1074 -31.15 55.16 10.98
C SER A 1074 -31.23 54.16 12.12
N PHE A 1075 -30.23 54.24 12.99
CA PHE A 1075 -29.95 53.36 14.11
C PHE A 1075 -30.97 53.42 15.27
N GLU A 1076 -32.18 53.96 15.06
CA GLU A 1076 -33.08 54.32 16.16
C GLU A 1076 -34.04 53.23 16.66
N THR A 1077 -34.24 52.12 15.94
CA THR A 1077 -35.06 51.03 16.50
C THR A 1077 -34.22 50.12 17.41
N LYS A 1078 -34.35 50.34 18.73
CA LYS A 1078 -33.73 49.59 19.86
C LYS A 1078 -33.87 48.05 19.88
N LYS A 1079 -34.38 47.40 18.82
CA LYS A 1079 -34.55 45.94 18.78
C LYS A 1079 -33.73 45.32 17.66
N ILE A 1080 -32.55 44.82 18.07
CA ILE A 1080 -31.65 43.88 17.37
C ILE A 1080 -30.81 44.52 16.25
N HIS A 1081 -29.67 45.12 16.64
CA HIS A 1081 -28.60 45.50 15.70
C HIS A 1081 -28.00 44.25 15.03
N ARG A 1082 -28.49 43.87 13.85
CA ARG A 1082 -27.93 42.78 13.03
C ARG A 1082 -26.60 43.22 12.42
N SER A 1083 -25.55 42.41 12.56
CA SER A 1083 -24.23 42.66 11.96
C SER A 1083 -24.29 42.74 10.43
N LEU A 1084 -23.31 43.39 9.78
CA LEU A 1084 -23.23 43.47 8.31
C LEU A 1084 -23.29 42.07 7.68
N ALA A 1085 -22.53 41.11 8.21
CA ALA A 1085 -22.56 39.71 7.78
C ALA A 1085 -23.95 39.05 7.96
N SER A 1086 -24.73 39.45 8.97
CA SER A 1086 -26.10 38.94 9.18
C SER A 1086 -27.08 39.53 8.16
N ARG A 1087 -26.98 40.83 7.89
CA ARG A 1087 -27.79 41.51 6.86
C ARG A 1087 -27.47 40.95 5.47
N PHE A 1088 -26.19 40.76 5.18
CA PHE A 1088 -25.74 40.19 3.92
C PHE A 1088 -26.23 38.75 3.72
N ARG A 1089 -26.16 37.90 4.75
CA ARG A 1089 -26.74 36.54 4.67
C ARG A 1089 -28.25 36.54 4.52
N GLN A 1090 -28.94 37.44 5.21
CA GLN A 1090 -30.38 37.59 5.03
C GLN A 1090 -30.69 38.00 3.59
N TRP A 1091 -29.91 38.93 3.02
CA TRP A 1091 -30.02 39.31 1.62
C TRP A 1091 -29.77 38.12 0.69
N LEU A 1092 -28.67 37.38 0.83
CA LEU A 1092 -28.39 36.17 0.04
C LEU A 1092 -29.52 35.12 0.13
N ARG A 1093 -30.13 34.94 1.30
CA ARG A 1093 -31.27 34.03 1.48
C ARG A 1093 -32.54 34.53 0.78
N LEU A 1094 -32.78 35.84 0.79
CA LEU A 1094 -34.00 36.44 0.26
C LEU A 1094 -33.92 36.73 -1.24
N SER A 1095 -32.73 36.99 -1.78
CA SER A 1095 -32.59 37.52 -3.13
C SER A 1095 -32.82 36.49 -4.23
N LYS A 1096 -32.88 35.18 -3.94
CA LYS A 1096 -32.81 34.09 -4.95
C LYS A 1096 -31.64 34.28 -5.96
N ALA A 1097 -30.71 35.21 -5.69
CA ALA A 1097 -29.83 35.81 -6.70
C ALA A 1097 -28.50 35.06 -6.87
N GLY A 1098 -28.49 33.77 -6.61
CA GLY A 1098 -27.30 32.95 -6.76
C GLY A 1098 -27.65 31.66 -7.46
N GLU A 1099 -27.63 31.67 -8.79
CA GLU A 1099 -27.30 30.43 -9.48
C GLU A 1099 -25.88 30.06 -9.04
N PHE A 1100 -25.76 28.92 -8.37
CA PHE A 1100 -24.46 28.38 -8.04
C PHE A 1100 -23.74 28.08 -9.35
N SER A 1101 -22.62 28.74 -9.56
CA SER A 1101 -21.84 28.65 -10.81
C SER A 1101 -20.40 28.36 -10.46
N HIS A 1102 -19.75 27.45 -11.20
CA HIS A 1102 -18.32 27.19 -11.06
C HIS A 1102 -17.45 28.43 -11.34
N GLU A 1103 -17.99 29.43 -12.04
CA GLU A 1103 -17.33 30.70 -12.42
C GLU A 1103 -17.70 31.90 -11.51
N GLY A 1104 -18.54 31.71 -10.49
CA GLY A 1104 -18.93 32.80 -9.58
C GLY A 1104 -17.82 33.23 -8.60
N ILE A 1105 -18.11 34.25 -7.77
CA ILE A 1105 -17.24 34.58 -6.64
C ILE A 1105 -17.73 33.89 -5.37
N ASP A 1106 -16.80 33.48 -4.51
CA ASP A 1106 -17.19 32.90 -3.24
C ASP A 1106 -17.82 33.96 -2.32
N ARG A 1107 -18.47 33.48 -1.26
CA ARG A 1107 -19.16 34.35 -0.31
C ARG A 1107 -18.24 35.39 0.32
N TRP A 1108 -16.99 35.04 0.60
CA TRP A 1108 -16.02 35.91 1.27
C TRP A 1108 -15.52 37.01 0.34
N GLN A 1109 -15.22 36.66 -0.91
CA GLN A 1109 -14.90 37.61 -1.98
C GLN A 1109 -16.04 38.63 -2.15
N LEU A 1110 -17.29 38.17 -2.11
CA LEU A 1110 -18.45 39.05 -2.16
C LEU A 1110 -18.58 39.94 -0.91
N GLU A 1111 -18.37 39.42 0.30
CA GLU A 1111 -18.37 40.25 1.51
C GLU A 1111 -17.28 41.35 1.47
N ARG A 1112 -16.08 41.04 0.95
CA ARG A 1112 -15.02 42.03 0.71
C ARG A 1112 -15.43 43.07 -0.33
N LEU A 1113 -16.09 42.66 -1.41
CA LEU A 1113 -16.60 43.55 -2.44
C LEU A 1113 -17.69 44.50 -1.88
N VAL A 1114 -18.57 44.01 -0.99
CA VAL A 1114 -19.53 44.85 -0.25
C VAL A 1114 -18.79 45.89 0.59
N VAL A 1115 -17.80 45.48 1.37
CA VAL A 1115 -17.00 46.40 2.20
C VAL A 1115 -16.32 47.46 1.33
N HIS A 1116 -15.82 47.07 0.16
CA HIS A 1116 -15.23 48.01 -0.81
C HIS A 1116 -16.26 49.01 -1.34
N LYS A 1117 -17.46 48.54 -1.73
CA LYS A 1117 -18.51 49.35 -2.37
C LYS A 1117 -19.28 50.25 -1.44
N LEU A 1118 -19.48 49.88 -0.16
CA LEU A 1118 -20.15 50.72 0.83
C LEU A 1118 -19.50 52.10 1.00
N ARG A 1119 -18.22 52.24 0.64
CA ARG A 1119 -17.52 53.53 0.56
C ARG A 1119 -18.02 54.42 -0.58
N SER A 1120 -18.30 53.88 -1.76
CA SER A 1120 -18.64 54.70 -2.94
C SER A 1120 -19.95 55.49 -2.83
N LEU A 1121 -20.70 55.26 -1.75
CA LEU A 1121 -22.05 55.77 -1.53
C LEU A 1121 -22.13 56.77 -0.37
N HIS A 1122 -21.04 56.94 0.39
CA HIS A 1122 -20.85 57.93 1.45
C HIS A 1122 -19.75 58.89 1.04
#